data_AF-A0A3S4M3L5-F1
#
_entry.id   AF-A0A3S4M3L5-F1
#
_cell.length_a   1.000
_cell.length_b   1.000
_cell.length_c   1.000
_cell.angle_alpha   90.00
_cell.angle_beta   90.00
_cell.angle_gamma   90.00
#
_symmetry.space_group_name_H-M   'P 1'
#
loop_
_entity.id
_entity.type
_entity.pdbx_description
1 polymer ?
#
loop_
_entity_poly.entity_id
_entity_poly.type
_entity_poly.pdbx_seq_one_letter_code
_entity_poly.pdbx_strand_id
1 'polypeptide(L)'
;MKKKKLLLPILLLAPAFLASQVAADEQTAPETNLEVAATSTNATDATPASTEGSTATSEGATESSADLPEANIIHTNDVHGRIVEEKGVIGDAKLAAVIDEERAKNPSTLVVDAGDAFQGLPISNSSKGEERAKILNEIGYDAMAVGNHEFDFGLDEAKKYKEILNFPLLSSNTYINGARLFEASTIVDKDKNVVGDEFVVIGVTTPETATKTHPKNVQGVTFTDPISEVNKVIDEIEARATAEGKTYKNYVVLAHLGVDTTTPVEWRGSTLAEELSKNAKLKGKRVTVIDGHSHTVQSTTYGDNVTYNQTGSYLNNIGKITYQANQLLGNPQQISAASTKNVVPNAKVAAMVQKIKEQYDAENAKVVRDNSPVELNGQRENVRVRETNLGNVVADALYEYGQTGFSHKTDLAVTNGGGLRETIAKDKPITKGSVIAVLPFGNTISQIKVTGQNIADMFAKSLGSILQEKDGKTVLDENGQPLLEPSGGFLQVSGAKVYYDTTLPAEKRILYVEIKNPETGQYEPLNLAKDYYLTTNDFLAAGGDGYTMLGGAREEGPSMDVAFADYLAKADLTAYATINPNSRTISISASKDTDGDGVADIEEIKQGTDPANPKSYPGSNDQPVIPSTGKNAQPTNPSTGKMDQTYIPALVSTNSPNQLASQTKNTLTSAKDDTQIKANNHHLSVTVAKTFTAGSATLPETGTSDSPAIYMLALLTSILAFFGLKKKEESK
;
A
#
# COMPACT_ATOMS: atom_id res chain seq x y z
N MET A 1 31.72 68.67 5.38
CA MET A 1 31.98 68.56 3.92
C MET A 1 32.40 67.13 3.58
N LYS A 2 31.65 66.51 2.66
CA LYS A 2 31.97 65.34 1.81
C LYS A 2 32.66 64.13 2.46
N LYS A 3 32.01 62.97 2.43
CA LYS A 3 32.60 61.72 1.89
C LYS A 3 31.52 60.72 1.48
N LYS A 4 31.83 60.04 0.37
CA LYS A 4 30.98 59.28 -0.54
C LYS A 4 30.46 57.99 0.10
N LYS A 5 29.19 57.64 -0.15
CA LYS A 5 28.68 56.26 -0.02
C LYS A 5 29.04 55.50 -1.30
N LEU A 6 29.78 54.41 -1.15
CA LEU A 6 30.04 53.42 -2.19
C LEU A 6 28.94 52.36 -2.06
N LEU A 7 28.12 52.22 -3.10
CA LEU A 7 27.17 51.13 -3.27
C LEU A 7 27.93 49.91 -3.79
N LEU A 8 27.84 48.79 -3.07
CA LEU A 8 28.24 47.46 -3.54
C LEU A 8 26.94 46.63 -3.64
N PRO A 9 26.62 45.99 -4.76
CA PRO A 9 25.44 45.14 -4.84
C PRO A 9 25.78 43.78 -4.22
N ILE A 10 25.04 43.40 -3.17
CA ILE A 10 25.04 42.03 -2.64
C ILE A 10 24.12 41.21 -3.56
N LEU A 11 24.74 40.33 -4.34
CA LEU A 11 24.04 39.33 -5.15
C LEU A 11 23.57 38.21 -4.20
N LEU A 12 22.31 38.28 -3.75
CA LEU A 12 21.63 37.19 -3.06
C LEU A 12 21.19 36.16 -4.11
N LEU A 13 21.95 35.06 -4.22
CA LEU A 13 21.51 33.85 -4.91
C LEU A 13 20.56 33.08 -3.99
N ALA A 14 19.26 33.22 -4.24
CA ALA A 14 18.25 32.30 -3.74
C ALA A 14 18.16 31.09 -4.70
N PRO A 15 18.14 29.83 -4.21
CA PRO A 15 17.79 28.70 -5.05
C PRO A 15 16.27 28.66 -5.23
N ALA A 16 15.81 29.01 -6.44
CA ALA A 16 14.45 28.75 -6.89
C ALA A 16 14.31 27.26 -7.20
N PHE A 17 13.58 26.52 -6.37
CA PHE A 17 13.12 25.18 -6.74
C PHE A 17 11.88 25.30 -7.64
N LEU A 18 12.01 24.78 -8.86
CA LEU A 18 10.92 24.71 -9.84
C LEU A 18 9.86 23.70 -9.39
N ALA A 19 8.62 24.16 -9.31
CA ALA A 19 7.45 23.31 -9.43
C ALA A 19 7.29 22.90 -10.90
N SER A 20 7.45 21.61 -11.23
CA SER A 20 7.01 21.02 -12.50
C SER A 20 7.03 19.48 -12.43
N GLN A 21 5.94 18.87 -12.87
CA GLN A 21 5.77 17.45 -13.25
C GLN A 21 5.56 16.41 -12.13
N VAL A 22 4.31 16.33 -11.68
CA VAL A 22 3.68 15.06 -11.28
C VAL A 22 2.37 14.94 -12.04
N ALA A 23 2.43 14.27 -13.20
CA ALA A 23 1.28 13.70 -13.87
C ALA A 23 1.37 12.18 -13.68
N ALA A 24 0.47 11.63 -12.89
CA ALA A 24 0.09 10.24 -12.97
C ALA A 24 -1.24 10.23 -13.71
N ASP A 25 -1.31 9.49 -14.82
CA ASP A 25 -2.56 9.20 -15.51
C ASP A 25 -3.41 8.31 -14.59
N GLU A 26 -4.52 8.86 -14.11
CA GLU A 26 -5.56 8.11 -13.43
C GLU A 26 -6.74 8.01 -14.39
N GLN A 27 -7.10 6.77 -14.71
CA GLN A 27 -8.13 6.41 -15.67
C GLN A 27 -9.51 6.69 -15.05
N THR A 28 -10.09 7.84 -15.36
CA THR A 28 -11.44 8.24 -14.91
C THR A 28 -12.51 7.31 -15.49
N ALA A 29 -13.28 6.66 -14.62
CA ALA A 29 -14.56 6.04 -14.97
C ALA A 29 -15.65 7.15 -15.13
N PRO A 30 -16.62 6.99 -16.05
CA PRO A 30 -17.57 8.05 -16.35
C PRO A 30 -18.65 8.18 -15.26
N GLU A 31 -18.88 9.41 -14.82
CA GLU A 31 -19.95 9.82 -13.92
C GLU A 31 -21.32 9.67 -14.60
N THR A 32 -22.25 8.96 -13.96
CA THR A 32 -23.67 8.96 -14.32
C THR A 32 -24.41 10.00 -13.49
N ASN A 33 -24.70 11.16 -14.11
CA ASN A 33 -25.63 12.15 -13.58
C ASN A 33 -27.07 11.63 -13.68
N LEU A 34 -27.78 11.58 -12.55
CA LEU A 34 -29.24 11.49 -12.51
C LEU A 34 -29.77 12.76 -11.84
N GLU A 35 -30.06 13.77 -12.66
CA GLU A 35 -30.92 14.89 -12.30
C GLU A 35 -32.37 14.41 -12.19
N VAL A 36 -33.01 14.63 -11.03
CA VAL A 36 -34.45 14.51 -10.88
C VAL A 36 -35.06 15.89 -11.08
N ALA A 37 -35.77 16.04 -12.20
CA ALA A 37 -36.52 17.23 -12.55
C ALA A 37 -37.73 17.44 -11.61
N ALA A 38 -37.80 18.60 -10.95
CA ALA A 38 -39.01 19.08 -10.29
C ALA A 38 -39.77 19.98 -11.27
N THR A 39 -40.95 19.52 -11.68
CA THR A 39 -41.88 20.25 -12.55
C THR A 39 -42.56 21.39 -11.79
N SER A 40 -42.31 22.62 -12.23
CA SER A 40 -43.08 23.82 -11.88
C SER A 40 -44.27 23.98 -12.83
N THR A 41 -45.48 24.15 -12.30
CA THR A 41 -46.59 24.80 -13.01
C THR A 41 -47.19 25.88 -12.14
N ASN A 42 -46.92 27.13 -12.51
CA ASN A 42 -47.66 28.30 -12.05
C ASN A 42 -49.01 28.38 -12.78
N ALA A 43 -50.07 28.66 -12.04
CA ALA A 43 -51.26 29.35 -12.56
C ALA A 43 -51.75 30.34 -11.51
N THR A 44 -51.78 31.61 -11.92
CA THR A 44 -52.26 32.80 -11.22
C THR A 44 -53.79 32.90 -11.25
N ASP A 45 -54.43 33.38 -10.18
CA ASP A 45 -55.41 34.48 -10.30
C ASP A 45 -55.85 35.15 -8.97
N ALA A 46 -55.94 36.48 -9.06
CA ALA A 46 -56.78 37.51 -8.42
C ALA A 46 -57.19 37.52 -6.90
N THR A 47 -56.90 38.67 -6.26
CA THR A 47 -57.47 39.28 -5.02
C THR A 47 -58.86 39.93 -5.25
N PRO A 48 -59.58 40.57 -4.27
CA PRO A 48 -59.53 40.60 -2.79
C PRO A 48 -60.93 40.54 -2.07
N ALA A 49 -60.96 40.39 -0.73
CA ALA A 49 -61.72 41.23 0.25
C ALA A 49 -62.18 40.52 1.56
N SER A 50 -62.12 41.31 2.64
CA SER A 50 -63.00 41.40 3.84
C SER A 50 -63.00 40.36 4.99
N THR A 51 -62.37 40.79 6.10
CA THR A 51 -62.84 40.97 7.50
C THR A 51 -63.37 39.83 8.40
N GLU A 52 -63.05 40.03 9.70
CA GLU A 52 -63.47 39.34 10.94
C GLU A 52 -62.67 38.07 11.26
N GLY A 53 -61.98 37.93 12.40
CA GLY A 53 -62.16 38.52 13.72
C GLY A 53 -62.11 37.37 14.73
N SER A 54 -61.01 37.20 15.47
CA SER A 54 -60.99 36.64 16.83
C SER A 54 -59.56 36.58 17.36
N THR A 55 -59.29 37.46 18.31
CA THR A 55 -58.20 37.34 19.27
C THR A 55 -58.46 36.14 20.19
N ALA A 56 -57.66 35.09 20.05
CA ALA A 56 -57.48 34.09 21.08
C ALA A 56 -55.98 33.93 21.33
N THR A 57 -55.50 34.62 22.36
CA THR A 57 -54.28 34.28 23.09
C THR A 57 -54.41 32.85 23.61
N SER A 58 -53.64 31.92 23.04
CA SER A 58 -53.23 30.72 23.75
C SER A 58 -51.71 30.74 23.87
N GLU A 59 -51.25 31.19 25.03
CA GLU A 59 -49.99 30.70 25.60
C GLU A 59 -50.06 29.17 25.61
N GLY A 60 -49.08 28.58 24.95
CA GLY A 60 -48.98 27.15 24.74
C GLY A 60 -47.76 26.88 23.87
N ALA A 61 -46.62 27.46 24.24
CA ALA A 61 -45.33 27.01 23.75
C ALA A 61 -45.07 25.62 24.34
N THR A 62 -45.68 24.60 23.76
CA THR A 62 -45.13 23.25 23.81
C THR A 62 -43.89 23.28 22.93
N GLU A 63 -42.75 23.67 23.51
CA GLU A 63 -41.46 23.19 23.00
C GLU A 63 -41.46 21.68 23.17
N SER A 64 -41.91 20.99 22.13
CA SER A 64 -41.65 19.57 21.96
C SER A 64 -40.15 19.41 21.71
N SER A 65 -39.33 19.33 22.77
CA SER A 65 -37.93 18.93 22.64
C SER A 65 -37.89 17.55 21.98
N ALA A 66 -37.24 17.43 20.83
CA ALA A 66 -37.10 16.14 20.14
C ALA A 66 -36.44 15.11 21.08
N ASP A 67 -36.90 13.85 21.02
CA ASP A 67 -36.36 12.77 21.85
C ASP A 67 -34.93 12.40 21.42
N LEU A 68 -34.55 12.68 20.17
CA LEU A 68 -33.17 12.73 19.70
C LEU A 68 -32.92 14.08 19.02
N PRO A 69 -32.12 15.00 19.59
CA PRO A 69 -31.80 16.27 18.93
C PRO A 69 -30.92 16.06 17.69
N GLU A 70 -30.73 17.11 16.91
CA GLU A 70 -29.72 17.10 15.83
C GLU A 70 -28.33 16.88 16.39
N ALA A 71 -27.47 16.17 15.66
CA ALA A 71 -26.13 15.83 16.10
C ALA A 71 -25.16 15.82 14.91
N ASN A 72 -23.92 16.27 15.16
CA ASN A 72 -22.87 16.29 14.15
C ASN A 72 -21.62 15.58 14.67
N ILE A 73 -21.01 14.75 13.82
CA ILE A 73 -19.73 14.09 14.08
C ILE A 73 -18.78 14.44 12.94
N ILE A 74 -17.61 14.94 13.27
CA ILE A 74 -16.47 15.06 12.36
C ILE A 74 -15.47 13.98 12.74
N HIS A 75 -14.95 13.27 11.74
CA HIS A 75 -14.00 12.20 12.01
C HIS A 75 -12.88 12.07 10.97
N THR A 76 -11.79 11.48 11.43
CA THR A 76 -10.61 11.13 10.65
C THR A 76 -10.18 9.70 10.97
N ASN A 77 -9.44 9.08 10.06
CA ASN A 77 -8.81 7.77 10.26
C ASN A 77 -7.53 7.71 9.39
N ASP A 78 -6.53 6.93 9.80
CA ASP A 78 -5.33 6.63 9.00
C ASP A 78 -4.63 7.90 8.49
N VAL A 79 -4.55 8.94 9.33
CA VAL A 79 -3.91 10.21 8.94
C VAL A 79 -2.40 10.04 8.77
N HIS A 80 -1.79 9.06 9.42
CA HIS A 80 -0.40 8.70 9.28
C HIS A 80 0.59 9.89 9.29
N GLY A 81 0.42 10.83 10.23
CA GLY A 81 1.34 11.96 10.37
C GLY A 81 1.35 12.98 9.22
N ARG A 82 0.28 13.08 8.41
CA ARG A 82 0.12 14.12 7.37
C ARG A 82 -0.20 15.50 7.99
N ILE A 83 0.80 16.08 8.63
CA ILE A 83 0.70 17.37 9.36
C ILE A 83 0.62 18.56 8.39
N VAL A 84 1.36 18.50 7.29
CA VAL A 84 1.53 19.60 6.32
C VAL A 84 0.58 19.42 5.13
N GLU A 85 0.02 20.53 4.64
CA GLU A 85 -0.79 20.54 3.40
C GLU A 85 0.09 20.23 2.19
N GLU A 86 -0.36 19.30 1.34
CA GLU A 86 0.28 18.94 0.08
C GLU A 86 -0.78 18.63 -1.00
N LYS A 87 -0.34 18.34 -2.23
CA LYS A 87 -1.29 17.99 -3.30
C LYS A 87 -2.06 16.72 -2.91
N GLY A 88 -3.38 16.86 -2.69
CA GLY A 88 -4.26 15.77 -2.30
C GLY A 88 -4.35 15.53 -0.79
N VAL A 89 -3.65 16.31 0.03
CA VAL A 89 -3.60 16.18 1.50
C VAL A 89 -4.06 17.49 2.13
N ILE A 90 -5.06 17.44 3.01
CA ILE A 90 -5.63 18.65 3.63
C ILE A 90 -4.63 19.34 4.58
N GLY A 91 -3.88 18.55 5.36
CA GLY A 91 -2.98 19.04 6.42
C GLY A 91 -3.74 19.53 7.66
N ASP A 92 -3.08 19.46 8.82
CA ASP A 92 -3.74 19.68 10.11
C ASP A 92 -4.27 21.13 10.29
N ALA A 93 -3.61 22.13 9.66
CA ALA A 93 -4.04 23.53 9.78
C ALA A 93 -5.36 23.82 9.06
N LYS A 94 -5.64 23.15 7.94
CA LYS A 94 -6.94 23.27 7.25
C LYS A 94 -7.99 22.35 7.84
N LEU A 95 -7.59 21.17 8.32
CA LEU A 95 -8.45 20.30 9.13
C LEU A 95 -9.04 21.08 10.31
N ALA A 96 -8.19 21.78 11.06
CA ALA A 96 -8.60 22.65 12.16
C ALA A 96 -9.62 23.71 11.72
N ALA A 97 -9.39 24.38 10.59
CA ALA A 97 -10.31 25.39 10.08
C ALA A 97 -11.67 24.80 9.68
N VAL A 98 -11.69 23.63 9.03
CA VAL A 98 -12.93 22.93 8.70
C VAL A 98 -13.70 22.56 9.98
N ILE A 99 -13.01 22.07 11.01
CA ILE A 99 -13.63 21.75 12.30
C ILE A 99 -14.19 23.01 12.97
N ASP A 100 -13.47 24.13 12.93
CA ASP A 100 -13.95 25.41 13.46
C ASP A 100 -15.21 25.90 12.72
N GLU A 101 -15.25 25.77 11.39
CA GLU A 101 -16.43 26.11 10.57
C GLU A 101 -17.64 25.23 10.91
N GLU A 102 -17.44 23.94 11.17
CA GLU A 102 -18.52 23.02 11.54
C GLU A 102 -19.00 23.24 12.97
N ARG A 103 -18.11 23.55 13.92
CA ARG A 103 -18.46 23.95 15.29
C ARG A 103 -19.20 25.28 15.33
N ALA A 104 -18.90 26.22 14.43
CA ALA A 104 -19.65 27.46 14.32
C ALA A 104 -21.11 27.23 13.86
N LYS A 105 -21.37 26.17 13.09
CA LYS A 105 -22.72 25.76 12.66
C LYS A 105 -23.44 24.96 13.75
N ASN A 106 -22.74 24.05 14.42
CA ASN A 106 -23.26 23.26 15.53
C ASN A 106 -22.20 23.15 16.64
N PRO A 107 -22.32 23.92 17.73
CA PRO A 107 -21.37 23.91 18.84
C PRO A 107 -21.19 22.54 19.51
N SER A 108 -22.21 21.67 19.40
CA SER A 108 -22.19 20.31 19.95
C SER A 108 -21.54 19.28 19.02
N THR A 109 -20.81 19.72 17.99
CA THR A 109 -20.09 18.82 17.07
C THR A 109 -19.04 17.99 17.81
N LEU A 110 -19.18 16.67 17.73
CA LEU A 110 -18.21 15.68 18.22
C LEU A 110 -17.07 15.54 17.21
N VAL A 111 -15.82 15.53 17.65
CA VAL A 111 -14.63 15.37 16.80
C VAL A 111 -13.82 14.17 17.26
N VAL A 112 -13.65 13.16 16.41
CA VAL A 112 -13.04 11.87 16.79
C VAL A 112 -12.07 11.34 15.73
N ASP A 113 -11.11 10.52 16.16
CA ASP A 113 -10.16 9.85 15.25
C ASP A 113 -10.22 8.33 15.44
N ALA A 114 -10.18 7.58 14.34
CA ALA A 114 -10.28 6.11 14.36
C ALA A 114 -8.94 5.39 14.44
N GLY A 115 -7.82 6.07 14.75
CA GLY A 115 -6.50 5.44 14.91
C GLY A 115 -5.58 5.62 13.70
N ASP A 116 -4.32 5.22 13.88
CA ASP A 116 -3.20 5.43 12.96
C ASP A 116 -2.99 6.92 12.64
N ALA A 117 -2.96 7.72 13.70
CA ALA A 117 -2.81 9.16 13.61
C ALA A 117 -1.34 9.57 13.47
N PHE A 118 -0.43 8.86 14.11
CA PHE A 118 0.88 9.41 14.46
C PHE A 118 2.01 9.02 13.52
N GLN A 119 2.23 7.72 13.30
CA GLN A 119 3.31 7.23 12.45
C GLN A 119 2.98 7.47 10.98
N GLY A 120 3.98 7.75 10.15
CA GLY A 120 3.86 7.71 8.70
C GLY A 120 4.97 8.51 8.05
N LEU A 121 4.75 9.82 7.83
CA LEU A 121 5.77 10.66 7.21
C LEU A 121 6.95 10.97 8.17
N PRO A 122 8.18 11.12 7.64
CA PRO A 122 9.36 11.42 8.44
C PRO A 122 9.22 12.65 9.36
N ILE A 123 8.47 13.68 8.94
CA ILE A 123 8.21 14.87 9.77
C ILE A 123 7.51 14.51 11.09
N SER A 124 6.52 13.61 11.04
CA SER A 124 5.82 13.13 12.24
C SER A 124 6.69 12.16 13.03
N ASN A 125 7.31 11.19 12.33
CA ASN A 125 8.15 10.14 12.94
C ASN A 125 9.35 10.73 13.69
N SER A 126 9.88 11.88 13.27
CA SER A 126 11.00 12.57 13.94
C SER A 126 10.72 12.92 15.41
N SER A 127 9.46 13.14 15.74
CA SER A 127 8.97 13.38 17.10
C SER A 127 8.21 12.18 17.67
N LYS A 128 8.25 11.03 16.98
CA LYS A 128 7.41 9.86 17.27
C LYS A 128 5.93 10.24 17.42
N GLY A 129 5.43 11.15 16.60
CA GLY A 129 4.05 11.63 16.65
C GLY A 129 3.67 12.56 17.80
N GLU A 130 4.57 12.83 18.76
CA GLU A 130 4.26 13.68 19.93
C GLU A 130 3.84 15.10 19.55
N GLU A 131 4.45 15.67 18.51
CA GLU A 131 4.08 17.02 18.06
C GLU A 131 2.71 17.05 17.39
N ARG A 132 2.31 15.98 16.70
CA ARG A 132 0.96 15.86 16.15
C ARG A 132 -0.07 15.67 17.26
N ALA A 133 0.23 14.90 18.30
CA ALA A 133 -0.64 14.77 19.48
C ALA A 133 -0.96 16.16 20.10
N LYS A 134 0.03 17.06 20.16
CA LYS A 134 -0.19 18.46 20.61
C LYS A 134 -1.08 19.25 19.65
N ILE A 135 -0.99 19.01 18.35
CA ILE A 135 -1.90 19.60 17.36
C ILE A 135 -3.34 19.09 17.57
N LEU A 136 -3.54 17.78 17.81
CA LEU A 136 -4.89 17.24 18.04
C LEU A 136 -5.54 17.84 19.30
N ASN A 137 -4.74 18.08 20.35
CA ASN A 137 -5.19 18.83 21.53
C ASN A 137 -5.62 20.25 21.18
N GLU A 138 -4.86 20.94 20.32
CA GLU A 138 -5.16 22.30 19.90
C GLU A 138 -6.43 22.37 19.04
N ILE A 139 -6.63 21.39 18.15
CA ILE A 139 -7.86 21.23 17.38
C ILE A 139 -9.03 20.89 18.30
N GLY A 140 -8.77 20.25 19.43
CA GLY A 140 -9.77 19.88 20.43
C GLY A 140 -10.54 18.62 20.04
N TYR A 141 -9.86 17.55 19.63
CA TYR A 141 -10.48 16.23 19.50
C TYR A 141 -11.11 15.79 20.83
N ASP A 142 -12.21 15.03 20.74
CA ASP A 142 -13.00 14.57 21.89
C ASP A 142 -12.63 13.12 22.30
N ALA A 143 -12.19 12.28 21.36
CA ALA A 143 -11.68 10.93 21.61
C ALA A 143 -10.92 10.39 20.39
N MET A 144 -10.07 9.38 20.61
CA MET A 144 -9.36 8.68 19.54
C MET A 144 -9.29 7.17 19.85
N ALA A 145 -9.44 6.31 18.85
CA ALA A 145 -9.11 4.89 18.98
C ALA A 145 -7.61 4.65 18.85
N VAL A 146 -7.11 3.59 19.51
CA VAL A 146 -5.77 3.09 19.26
C VAL A 146 -5.77 2.23 17.99
N GLY A 147 -5.01 2.62 16.98
CA GLY A 147 -4.67 1.82 15.80
C GLY A 147 -3.41 0.98 16.01
N ASN A 148 -3.02 0.21 14.99
CA ASN A 148 -1.84 -0.64 15.10
C ASN A 148 -0.54 0.18 15.08
N HIS A 149 -0.49 1.27 14.31
CA HIS A 149 0.70 2.10 14.17
C HIS A 149 0.93 3.05 15.36
N GLU A 150 -0.02 3.15 16.31
CA GLU A 150 0.24 3.76 17.61
C GLU A 150 1.31 3.00 18.43
N PHE A 151 1.58 1.73 18.11
CA PHE A 151 2.60 0.91 18.79
C PHE A 151 3.97 0.92 18.11
N ASP A 152 4.14 1.57 16.95
CA ASP A 152 5.37 1.47 16.16
C ASP A 152 6.63 1.98 16.84
N PHE A 153 6.47 2.96 17.72
CA PHE A 153 7.57 3.51 18.51
C PHE A 153 7.73 2.82 19.88
N GLY A 154 7.01 1.70 20.08
CA GLY A 154 7.04 0.87 21.28
C GLY A 154 5.91 1.15 22.27
N LEU A 155 5.64 0.17 23.14
CA LEU A 155 4.61 0.24 24.18
C LEU A 155 4.73 1.45 25.10
N ASP A 156 5.96 1.87 25.43
CA ASP A 156 6.18 3.02 26.32
C ASP A 156 5.75 4.33 25.64
N GLU A 157 5.98 4.47 24.34
CA GLU A 157 5.51 5.64 23.58
C GLU A 157 3.98 5.61 23.43
N ALA A 158 3.40 4.44 23.14
CA ALA A 158 1.94 4.27 23.09
C ALA A 158 1.25 4.68 24.40
N LYS A 159 1.86 4.38 25.55
CA LYS A 159 1.39 4.84 26.87
C LYS A 159 1.59 6.34 27.05
N LYS A 160 2.70 6.89 26.58
CA LYS A 160 3.03 8.31 26.69
C LYS A 160 2.06 9.21 25.93
N TYR A 161 1.46 8.76 24.83
CA TYR A 161 0.39 9.52 24.18
C TYR A 161 -0.79 9.83 25.13
N LYS A 162 -1.13 8.93 26.06
CA LYS A 162 -2.16 9.18 27.07
C LYS A 162 -1.81 10.33 28.01
N GLU A 163 -0.52 10.60 28.20
CA GLU A 163 -0.03 11.70 29.04
C GLU A 163 0.02 13.02 28.27
N ILE A 164 0.16 12.95 26.94
CA ILE A 164 0.20 14.13 26.07
C ILE A 164 -1.21 14.59 25.70
N LEU A 165 -2.12 13.66 25.37
CA LEU A 165 -3.46 13.95 24.89
C LEU A 165 -4.36 14.46 26.03
N ASN A 166 -5.13 15.51 25.75
CA ASN A 166 -6.12 16.09 26.66
C ASN A 166 -7.50 15.41 26.53
N PHE A 167 -7.59 14.37 25.71
CA PHE A 167 -8.79 13.58 25.44
C PHE A 167 -8.42 12.09 25.48
N PRO A 168 -9.40 11.19 25.74
CA PRO A 168 -9.11 9.78 25.94
C PRO A 168 -8.69 9.08 24.65
N LEU A 169 -7.63 8.28 24.78
CA LEU A 169 -7.17 7.31 23.80
C LEU A 169 -7.74 5.92 24.18
N LEU A 170 -8.55 5.34 23.29
CA LEU A 170 -9.50 4.28 23.61
C LEU A 170 -9.15 2.94 22.94
N SER A 171 -9.24 1.85 23.71
CA SER A 171 -9.21 0.48 23.19
C SER A 171 -9.81 -0.49 24.20
N SER A 172 -10.91 -1.14 23.83
CA SER A 172 -11.65 -2.09 24.67
C SER A 172 -10.99 -3.46 24.77
N ASN A 173 -10.23 -3.86 23.76
CA ASN A 173 -9.72 -5.21 23.58
C ASN A 173 -8.19 -5.35 23.73
N THR A 174 -7.50 -4.29 24.20
CA THR A 174 -6.05 -4.32 24.43
C THR A 174 -5.73 -4.49 25.90
N TYR A 175 -5.04 -5.57 26.25
CA TYR A 175 -4.74 -5.95 27.63
C TYR A 175 -3.23 -6.09 27.87
N ILE A 176 -2.82 -5.77 29.09
CA ILE A 176 -1.49 -6.10 29.64
C ILE A 176 -1.67 -6.67 31.04
N ASN A 177 -1.06 -7.82 31.32
CA ASN A 177 -1.16 -8.50 32.62
C ASN A 177 -2.61 -8.69 33.13
N GLY A 178 -3.56 -8.94 32.22
CA GLY A 178 -4.98 -9.14 32.54
C GLY A 178 -5.79 -7.87 32.81
N ALA A 179 -5.20 -6.67 32.69
CA ALA A 179 -5.90 -5.40 32.80
C ALA A 179 -5.94 -4.68 31.45
N ARG A 180 -7.00 -3.90 31.17
CA ARG A 180 -7.07 -3.07 29.96
C ARG A 180 -5.96 -2.02 29.99
N LEU A 181 -5.20 -1.93 28.89
CA LEU A 181 -4.09 -0.98 28.75
C LEU A 181 -4.59 0.46 28.54
N PHE A 182 -5.70 0.59 27.81
CA PHE A 182 -6.38 1.84 27.52
C PHE A 182 -7.78 1.85 28.11
N GLU A 183 -8.39 3.03 28.20
CA GLU A 183 -9.80 3.11 28.55
C GLU A 183 -10.62 2.47 27.43
N ALA A 184 -11.66 1.73 27.77
CA ALA A 184 -12.48 1.08 26.75
C ALA A 184 -13.44 2.06 26.06
N SER A 185 -13.88 3.06 26.82
CA SER A 185 -14.92 3.99 26.41
C SER A 185 -14.88 5.29 27.21
N THR A 186 -15.48 6.34 26.67
CA THR A 186 -15.80 7.58 27.38
C THR A 186 -17.23 8.03 27.10
N ILE A 187 -17.77 8.91 27.94
CA ILE A 187 -19.04 9.60 27.70
C ILE A 187 -18.71 11.06 27.41
N VAL A 188 -19.03 11.54 26.21
CA VAL A 188 -18.81 12.93 25.79
C VAL A 188 -20.14 13.68 25.84
N ASP A 189 -20.22 14.63 26.76
CA ASP A 189 -21.36 15.54 26.92
C ASP A 189 -20.96 16.91 26.36
N LYS A 190 -21.50 17.25 25.18
CA LYS A 190 -21.19 18.50 24.46
C LYS A 190 -22.08 19.65 24.89
N ASP A 191 -23.32 19.37 25.30
CA ASP A 191 -24.24 20.34 25.91
C ASP A 191 -24.86 19.78 27.19
N LYS A 192 -24.26 20.18 28.33
CA LYS A 192 -24.67 19.75 29.67
C LYS A 192 -26.11 20.10 30.04
N ASN A 193 -26.79 20.93 29.22
CA ASN A 193 -28.17 21.32 29.43
C ASN A 193 -29.16 20.38 28.72
N VAL A 194 -28.69 19.47 27.86
CA VAL A 194 -29.53 18.58 27.06
C VAL A 194 -29.32 17.13 27.50
N VAL A 195 -30.19 16.63 28.37
CA VAL A 195 -30.11 15.24 28.85
C VAL A 195 -30.40 14.25 27.72
N GLY A 196 -29.51 13.28 27.52
CA GLY A 196 -29.68 12.20 26.55
C GLY A 196 -29.04 12.47 25.18
N ASP A 197 -28.40 13.62 24.97
CA ASP A 197 -27.60 13.90 23.76
C ASP A 197 -26.16 13.39 23.85
N GLU A 198 -25.75 12.86 25.01
CA GLU A 198 -24.38 12.44 25.25
C GLU A 198 -23.96 11.32 24.28
N PHE A 199 -22.70 11.38 23.87
CA PHE A 199 -22.09 10.35 23.02
C PHE A 199 -21.36 9.33 23.88
N VAL A 200 -21.81 8.08 23.81
CA VAL A 200 -21.02 6.94 24.26
C VAL A 200 -19.98 6.64 23.19
N VAL A 201 -18.71 6.87 23.48
CA VAL A 201 -17.62 6.59 22.54
C VAL A 201 -16.85 5.37 23.00
N ILE A 202 -16.73 4.34 22.17
CA ILE A 202 -16.06 3.07 22.47
C ILE A 202 -14.92 2.87 21.48
N GLY A 203 -13.72 2.53 21.96
CA GLY A 203 -12.57 2.23 21.09
C GLY A 203 -12.36 0.73 20.92
N VAL A 204 -11.87 0.29 19.77
CA VAL A 204 -11.46 -1.10 19.54
C VAL A 204 -10.33 -1.19 18.49
N THR A 205 -9.34 -2.03 18.76
CA THR A 205 -8.08 -2.11 17.98
C THR A 205 -7.96 -3.45 17.29
N THR A 206 -7.44 -3.49 16.06
CA THR A 206 -7.23 -4.75 15.33
C THR A 206 -6.31 -5.71 16.09
N PRO A 207 -6.69 -6.98 16.31
CA PRO A 207 -5.77 -7.99 16.82
C PRO A 207 -4.57 -8.25 15.93
N GLU A 208 -4.63 -7.87 14.64
CA GLU A 208 -3.49 -7.95 13.73
C GLU A 208 -2.29 -7.12 14.21
N THR A 209 -2.49 -6.15 15.10
CA THR A 209 -1.41 -5.35 15.74
C THR A 209 -0.29 -6.24 16.28
N ALA A 210 -0.59 -7.45 16.77
CA ALA A 210 0.43 -8.41 17.23
C ALA A 210 1.47 -8.80 16.16
N THR A 211 1.14 -8.57 14.89
CA THR A 211 1.99 -8.88 13.71
C THR A 211 2.26 -7.65 12.83
N LYS A 212 1.37 -6.64 12.83
CA LYS A 212 1.49 -5.42 12.02
C LYS A 212 2.41 -4.36 12.63
N THR A 213 2.99 -4.62 13.80
CA THR A 213 4.11 -3.85 14.35
C THR A 213 5.22 -4.81 14.77
N HIS A 214 6.41 -4.30 15.10
CA HIS A 214 7.51 -5.13 15.57
C HIS A 214 7.09 -5.89 16.86
N PRO A 215 7.27 -7.23 16.96
CA PRO A 215 6.95 -7.98 18.17
C PRO A 215 7.56 -7.45 19.47
N LYS A 216 8.70 -6.74 19.39
CA LYS A 216 9.32 -6.06 20.55
C LYS A 216 8.47 -4.91 21.08
N ASN A 217 7.70 -4.25 20.23
CA ASN A 217 6.87 -3.11 20.57
C ASN A 217 5.64 -3.50 21.41
N VAL A 218 5.18 -4.74 21.30
CA VAL A 218 3.94 -5.24 21.92
C VAL A 218 4.19 -6.39 22.89
N GLN A 219 5.40 -6.50 23.44
CA GLN A 219 5.72 -7.55 24.41
C GLN A 219 4.79 -7.50 25.63
N GLY A 220 4.16 -8.64 25.93
CA GLY A 220 3.22 -8.77 27.05
C GLY A 220 1.85 -8.13 26.80
N VAL A 221 1.62 -7.56 25.63
CA VAL A 221 0.31 -7.04 25.20
C VAL A 221 -0.49 -8.17 24.55
N THR A 222 -1.78 -8.24 24.87
CA THR A 222 -2.72 -9.19 24.26
C THR A 222 -3.87 -8.41 23.64
N PHE A 223 -4.21 -8.74 22.40
CA PHE A 223 -5.35 -8.19 21.69
C PHE A 223 -6.44 -9.28 21.62
N THR A 224 -7.55 -9.08 22.31
CA THR A 224 -8.65 -10.05 22.38
C THR A 224 -9.67 -9.81 21.28
N ASP A 225 -10.64 -10.73 21.15
CA ASP A 225 -11.71 -10.64 20.16
C ASP A 225 -12.44 -9.28 20.22
N PRO A 226 -12.44 -8.50 19.12
CA PRO A 226 -12.93 -7.14 19.13
C PRO A 226 -14.46 -7.07 19.32
N ILE A 227 -15.22 -7.95 18.68
CA ILE A 227 -16.68 -7.93 18.70
C ILE A 227 -17.21 -8.28 20.09
N SER A 228 -16.68 -9.34 20.70
CA SER A 228 -17.04 -9.74 22.06
C SER A 228 -16.71 -8.65 23.09
N GLU A 229 -15.55 -7.99 22.96
CA GLU A 229 -15.17 -6.93 23.90
C GLU A 229 -16.02 -5.67 23.75
N VAL A 230 -16.34 -5.24 22.52
CA VAL A 230 -17.25 -4.09 22.32
C VAL A 230 -18.64 -4.37 22.91
N ASN A 231 -19.21 -5.55 22.67
CA ASN A 231 -20.50 -5.93 23.27
C ASN A 231 -20.45 -5.97 24.80
N LYS A 232 -19.36 -6.48 25.38
CA LYS A 232 -19.15 -6.45 26.84
C LYS A 232 -19.08 -5.02 27.38
N VAL A 233 -18.42 -4.10 26.68
CA VAL A 233 -18.38 -2.68 27.08
C VAL A 233 -19.75 -2.02 26.99
N ILE A 234 -20.53 -2.30 25.94
CA ILE A 234 -21.92 -1.84 25.84
C ILE A 234 -22.74 -2.35 27.03
N ASP A 235 -22.58 -3.62 27.40
CA ASP A 235 -23.25 -4.22 28.56
C ASP A 235 -22.90 -3.52 29.87
N GLU A 236 -21.61 -3.23 30.09
CA GLU A 236 -21.10 -2.50 31.26
C GLU A 236 -21.68 -1.07 31.33
N ILE A 237 -21.75 -0.37 30.19
CA ILE A 237 -22.24 1.01 30.10
C ILE A 237 -23.75 1.07 30.33
N GLU A 238 -24.54 0.22 29.66
CA GLU A 238 -25.99 0.20 29.83
C GLU A 238 -26.40 -0.19 31.25
N ALA A 239 -25.68 -1.13 31.88
CA ALA A 239 -25.91 -1.49 33.27
C ALA A 239 -25.63 -0.31 34.22
N ARG A 240 -24.53 0.42 34.00
CA ARG A 240 -24.20 1.62 34.79
C ARG A 240 -25.22 2.73 34.57
N ALA A 241 -25.59 3.01 33.32
CA ALA A 241 -26.58 4.02 32.97
C ALA A 241 -27.91 3.72 33.67
N THR A 242 -28.38 2.47 33.61
CA THR A 242 -29.59 2.01 34.31
C THR A 242 -29.50 2.22 35.82
N ALA A 243 -28.35 1.89 36.43
CA ALA A 243 -28.14 2.09 37.87
C ALA A 243 -28.12 3.57 38.28
N GLU A 244 -27.69 4.46 37.39
CA GLU A 244 -27.68 5.92 37.56
C GLU A 244 -28.99 6.59 37.14
N GLY A 245 -29.97 5.85 36.62
CA GLY A 245 -31.21 6.40 36.08
C GLY A 245 -31.03 7.22 34.80
N LYS A 246 -29.95 6.95 34.04
CA LYS A 246 -29.63 7.57 32.75
C LYS A 246 -29.95 6.64 31.59
N THR A 247 -30.18 7.23 30.42
CA THR A 247 -30.33 6.50 29.15
C THR A 247 -29.51 7.19 28.09
N TYR A 248 -28.47 6.52 27.59
CA TYR A 248 -27.70 7.01 26.45
C TYR A 248 -28.34 6.61 25.13
N LYS A 249 -28.30 7.53 24.17
CA LYS A 249 -28.97 7.39 22.88
C LYS A 249 -28.04 7.45 21.66
N ASN A 250 -26.85 8.03 21.81
CA ASN A 250 -25.84 8.11 20.75
C ASN A 250 -24.65 7.22 21.10
N TYR A 251 -24.37 6.22 20.24
CA TYR A 251 -23.24 5.32 20.34
C TYR A 251 -22.30 5.55 19.15
N VAL A 252 -21.02 5.78 19.44
CA VAL A 252 -19.95 5.92 18.46
C VAL A 252 -18.89 4.88 18.77
N VAL A 253 -18.68 3.94 17.85
CA VAL A 253 -17.63 2.93 17.97
C VAL A 253 -16.50 3.34 17.04
N LEU A 254 -15.40 3.79 17.64
CA LEU A 254 -14.14 4.08 16.96
C LEU A 254 -13.39 2.75 16.81
N ALA A 255 -13.49 2.17 15.62
CA ALA A 255 -12.82 0.94 15.25
C ALA A 255 -11.54 1.24 14.48
N HIS A 256 -10.51 0.42 14.71
CA HIS A 256 -9.34 0.36 13.85
C HIS A 256 -9.14 -1.10 13.41
N LEU A 257 -10.12 -1.61 12.67
CA LEU A 257 -10.29 -3.02 12.35
C LEU A 257 -10.15 -3.29 10.85
N GLY A 258 -10.68 -2.40 10.01
CA GLY A 258 -10.59 -2.49 8.56
C GLY A 258 -11.46 -3.58 7.95
N VAL A 259 -11.35 -3.69 6.63
CA VAL A 259 -12.10 -4.64 5.79
C VAL A 259 -11.21 -5.36 4.77
N ASP A 260 -9.90 -5.38 5.00
CA ASP A 260 -8.96 -6.03 4.09
C ASP A 260 -9.30 -7.51 3.90
N THR A 261 -9.05 -8.01 2.69
CA THR A 261 -9.35 -9.40 2.34
C THR A 261 -8.54 -10.39 3.18
N THR A 262 -7.36 -9.97 3.66
CA THR A 262 -6.48 -10.74 4.54
C THR A 262 -6.88 -10.68 6.01
N THR A 263 -7.62 -9.66 6.43
CA THR A 263 -8.14 -9.56 7.80
C THR A 263 -9.18 -10.65 8.03
N PRO A 264 -9.06 -11.47 9.10
CA PRO A 264 -10.09 -12.44 9.48
C PRO A 264 -11.46 -11.78 9.55
N VAL A 265 -12.50 -12.45 9.05
CA VAL A 265 -13.85 -11.86 8.92
C VAL A 265 -14.38 -11.40 10.27
N GLU A 266 -14.17 -12.22 11.31
CA GLU A 266 -14.53 -11.94 12.70
C GLU A 266 -13.83 -10.71 13.30
N TRP A 267 -12.76 -10.20 12.68
CA TRP A 267 -12.03 -9.02 13.13
C TRP A 267 -12.32 -7.77 12.31
N ARG A 268 -13.19 -7.84 11.28
CA ARG A 268 -13.48 -6.70 10.42
C ARG A 268 -14.46 -5.72 11.06
N GLY A 269 -14.27 -4.43 10.77
CA GLY A 269 -15.19 -3.39 11.23
C GLY A 269 -16.60 -3.51 10.63
N SER A 270 -16.72 -4.05 9.41
CA SER A 270 -18.01 -4.32 8.77
C SER A 270 -18.79 -5.43 9.48
N THR A 271 -18.11 -6.48 9.93
CA THR A 271 -18.73 -7.56 10.72
C THR A 271 -19.12 -7.07 12.11
N LEU A 272 -18.28 -6.23 12.74
CA LEU A 272 -18.66 -5.54 13.98
C LEU A 272 -19.95 -4.71 13.80
N ALA A 273 -20.04 -3.90 12.74
CA ALA A 273 -21.23 -3.09 12.46
C ALA A 273 -22.49 -3.95 12.25
N GLU A 274 -22.35 -5.06 11.52
CA GLU A 274 -23.44 -6.01 11.32
C GLU A 274 -23.92 -6.61 12.65
N GLU A 275 -23.01 -7.06 13.51
CA GLU A 275 -23.35 -7.63 14.81
C GLU A 275 -23.96 -6.61 15.77
N LEU A 276 -23.48 -5.36 15.76
CA LEU A 276 -24.07 -4.27 16.54
C LEU A 276 -25.51 -3.97 16.09
N SER A 277 -25.83 -4.11 14.80
CA SER A 277 -27.20 -3.93 14.30
C SER A 277 -28.19 -4.98 14.82
N LYS A 278 -27.68 -6.14 15.26
CA LYS A 278 -28.45 -7.23 15.85
C LYS A 278 -28.54 -7.11 17.38
N ASN A 279 -27.75 -6.25 18.01
CA ASN A 279 -27.71 -6.11 19.47
C ASN A 279 -29.01 -5.46 20.00
N ALA A 280 -29.74 -6.21 20.83
CA ALA A 280 -31.02 -5.79 21.38
C ALA A 280 -30.94 -4.52 22.26
N LYS A 281 -29.81 -4.26 22.92
CA LYS A 281 -29.61 -3.07 23.78
C LYS A 281 -29.41 -1.78 22.98
N LEU A 282 -29.05 -1.90 21.70
CA LEU A 282 -28.86 -0.75 20.81
C LEU A 282 -30.11 -0.42 19.98
N LYS A 283 -31.19 -1.21 20.09
CA LYS A 283 -32.43 -0.93 19.35
C LYS A 283 -32.99 0.44 19.71
N GLY A 284 -33.33 1.23 18.68
CA GLY A 284 -33.85 2.59 18.84
C GLY A 284 -32.79 3.63 19.23
N LYS A 285 -31.50 3.28 19.21
CA LYS A 285 -30.37 4.19 19.47
C LYS A 285 -29.62 4.48 18.18
N ARG A 286 -28.97 5.64 18.07
CA ARG A 286 -28.05 5.94 16.97
C ARG A 286 -26.75 5.20 17.20
N VAL A 287 -26.28 4.43 16.22
CA VAL A 287 -24.99 3.73 16.30
C VAL A 287 -24.15 4.10 15.09
N THR A 288 -22.98 4.67 15.34
CA THR A 288 -22.01 5.07 14.31
C THR A 288 -20.75 4.27 14.50
N VAL A 289 -20.43 3.37 13.58
CA VAL A 289 -19.12 2.75 13.50
C VAL A 289 -18.26 3.60 12.58
N ILE A 290 -17.17 4.10 13.12
CA ILE A 290 -16.16 4.89 12.40
C ILE A 290 -14.89 4.04 12.43
N ASP A 291 -14.45 3.57 11.28
CA ASP A 291 -13.38 2.58 11.16
C ASP A 291 -12.15 3.15 10.41
N GLY A 292 -11.05 2.41 10.43
CA GLY A 292 -9.79 2.71 9.73
C GLY A 292 -9.08 1.45 9.22
N HIS A 293 -7.76 1.42 9.30
CA HIS A 293 -6.86 0.28 9.02
C HIS A 293 -6.70 -0.08 7.53
N SER A 294 -7.81 -0.29 6.82
CA SER A 294 -7.81 -0.73 5.42
C SER A 294 -7.72 0.41 4.39
N HIS A 295 -7.64 1.67 4.87
CA HIS A 295 -7.55 2.89 4.03
C HIS A 295 -8.69 3.04 3.02
N THR A 296 -9.86 2.47 3.31
CA THR A 296 -10.98 2.47 2.36
C THR A 296 -11.82 3.73 2.49
N VAL A 297 -12.40 4.17 1.37
CA VAL A 297 -13.50 5.13 1.37
C VAL A 297 -14.79 4.32 1.34
N GLN A 298 -15.50 4.24 2.47
CA GLN A 298 -16.70 3.43 2.56
C GLN A 298 -17.76 4.06 3.47
N SER A 299 -19.02 3.93 3.07
CA SER A 299 -20.18 4.20 3.90
C SER A 299 -21.22 3.12 3.65
N THR A 300 -21.69 2.45 4.70
CA THR A 300 -22.68 1.36 4.59
C THR A 300 -23.62 1.37 5.77
N THR A 301 -24.89 1.03 5.55
CA THR A 301 -25.90 0.92 6.61
C THR A 301 -26.16 -0.53 6.95
N TYR A 302 -26.27 -0.83 8.24
CA TYR A 302 -26.64 -2.15 8.76
C TYR A 302 -27.87 -2.01 9.66
N GLY A 303 -28.91 -2.80 9.35
CA GLY A 303 -30.20 -2.70 10.03
C GLY A 303 -30.82 -1.30 9.93
N ASP A 304 -31.58 -0.92 10.95
CA ASP A 304 -32.37 0.33 10.94
C ASP A 304 -31.66 1.50 11.63
N ASN A 305 -30.48 1.28 12.22
CA ASN A 305 -29.87 2.24 13.14
C ASN A 305 -28.33 2.27 13.21
N VAL A 306 -27.62 1.43 12.43
CA VAL A 306 -26.15 1.41 12.40
C VAL A 306 -25.63 1.93 11.07
N THR A 307 -24.70 2.90 11.12
CA THR A 307 -23.88 3.28 9.95
C THR A 307 -22.42 2.87 10.18
N TYR A 308 -21.75 2.42 9.13
CA TYR A 308 -20.34 2.07 9.10
C TYR A 308 -19.62 3.00 8.12
N ASN A 309 -18.53 3.64 8.55
CA ASN A 309 -17.94 4.77 7.83
C ASN A 309 -16.40 4.75 7.89
N GLN A 310 -15.74 5.00 6.75
CA GLN A 310 -14.30 5.26 6.61
C GLN A 310 -14.04 6.38 5.59
N THR A 311 -12.92 7.11 5.74
CA THR A 311 -12.61 8.31 4.94
C THR A 311 -11.45 8.16 3.96
N GLY A 312 -10.97 6.93 3.75
CA GLY A 312 -9.72 6.68 3.05
C GLY A 312 -8.56 6.77 4.03
N SER A 313 -7.51 7.51 3.66
CA SER A 313 -6.35 7.75 4.53
C SER A 313 -5.74 9.13 4.24
N TYR A 314 -4.71 9.48 5.01
CA TYR A 314 -3.79 10.60 4.75
C TYR A 314 -4.42 12.00 4.75
N LEU A 315 -5.58 12.16 5.38
CA LEU A 315 -6.41 13.37 5.24
C LEU A 315 -6.70 13.72 3.78
N ASN A 316 -6.88 12.71 2.92
CA ASN A 316 -7.45 12.92 1.60
C ASN A 316 -8.91 13.40 1.72
N ASN A 317 -9.61 12.96 2.78
CA ASN A 317 -10.95 13.40 3.14
C ASN A 317 -11.08 13.59 4.66
N ILE A 318 -12.03 14.43 5.06
CA ILE A 318 -12.58 14.52 6.42
C ILE A 318 -13.99 13.95 6.38
N GLY A 319 -14.31 13.06 7.33
CA GLY A 319 -15.65 12.51 7.48
C GLY A 319 -16.56 13.46 8.21
N LYS A 320 -17.79 13.62 7.71
CA LYS A 320 -18.85 14.41 8.35
C LYS A 320 -20.13 13.59 8.39
N ILE A 321 -20.66 13.35 9.57
CA ILE A 321 -21.91 12.64 9.77
C ILE A 321 -22.89 13.58 10.46
N THR A 322 -24.05 13.78 9.85
CA THR A 322 -25.09 14.67 10.40
C THR A 322 -26.36 13.89 10.68
N TYR A 323 -27.01 14.20 11.79
CA TYR A 323 -28.28 13.62 12.20
C TYR A 323 -29.34 14.71 12.26
N GLN A 324 -30.47 14.45 11.61
CA GLN A 324 -31.68 15.24 11.84
C GLN A 324 -32.36 14.79 13.15
N ALA A 325 -33.19 15.66 13.72
CA ALA A 325 -33.96 15.33 14.92
C ALA A 325 -34.76 14.01 14.72
N ASN A 326 -34.72 13.12 15.71
CA ASN A 326 -35.37 11.79 15.71
C ASN A 326 -34.90 10.80 14.63
N GLN A 327 -33.86 11.11 13.86
CA GLN A 327 -33.27 10.21 12.88
C GLN A 327 -32.29 9.23 13.54
N LEU A 328 -32.40 7.91 13.29
CA LEU A 328 -31.46 6.91 13.83
C LEU A 328 -30.21 6.69 12.96
N LEU A 329 -30.35 6.77 11.65
CA LEU A 329 -29.24 6.61 10.70
C LEU A 329 -28.60 7.96 10.42
N GLY A 330 -27.28 8.05 10.53
CA GLY A 330 -26.55 9.27 10.18
C GLY A 330 -26.52 9.50 8.67
N ASN A 331 -26.31 10.75 8.26
CA ASN A 331 -26.08 11.12 6.86
C ASN A 331 -24.58 11.41 6.67
N PRO A 332 -23.78 10.40 6.26
CA PRO A 332 -22.34 10.57 6.07
C PRO A 332 -22.01 11.32 4.78
N GLN A 333 -20.95 12.14 4.86
CA GLN A 333 -20.40 12.96 3.79
C GLN A 333 -18.88 12.98 3.91
N GLN A 334 -18.21 13.29 2.79
CA GLN A 334 -16.77 13.49 2.75
C GLN A 334 -16.43 14.91 2.32
N ILE A 335 -15.56 15.55 3.07
CA ILE A 335 -14.96 16.84 2.74
C ILE A 335 -13.56 16.55 2.21
N SER A 336 -13.38 16.59 0.90
CA SER A 336 -12.12 16.20 0.24
C SER A 336 -11.04 17.29 0.27
N ALA A 337 -9.79 16.90 0.05
CA ALA A 337 -8.69 17.85 -0.16
C ALA A 337 -8.96 18.86 -1.29
N ALA A 338 -9.69 18.44 -2.33
CA ALA A 338 -10.07 19.33 -3.42
C ALA A 338 -11.05 20.42 -2.97
N SER A 339 -12.03 20.10 -2.12
CA SER A 339 -13.02 21.07 -1.64
C SER A 339 -12.46 22.06 -0.61
N THR A 340 -11.39 21.69 0.08
CA THR A 340 -10.72 22.53 1.09
C THR A 340 -9.62 23.44 0.53
N LYS A 341 -9.40 23.43 -0.80
CA LYS A 341 -8.33 24.21 -1.43
C LYS A 341 -8.33 25.70 -1.04
N ASN A 342 -9.52 26.30 -0.93
CA ASN A 342 -9.70 27.72 -0.61
C ASN A 342 -10.02 27.99 0.87
N VAL A 343 -10.05 26.96 1.72
CA VAL A 343 -10.23 27.14 3.16
C VAL A 343 -9.01 27.85 3.72
N VAL A 344 -9.25 28.89 4.52
CA VAL A 344 -8.18 29.64 5.19
C VAL A 344 -7.69 28.80 6.37
N PRO A 345 -6.39 28.44 6.44
CA PRO A 345 -5.87 27.62 7.54
C PRO A 345 -6.05 28.30 8.91
N ASN A 346 -6.32 27.50 9.94
CA ASN A 346 -6.36 27.99 11.33
C ASN A 346 -4.98 28.54 11.70
N ALA A 347 -4.91 29.82 12.07
CA ALA A 347 -3.65 30.51 12.27
C ALA A 347 -2.80 29.94 13.41
N LYS A 348 -3.43 29.42 14.47
CA LYS A 348 -2.72 28.86 15.63
C LYS A 348 -2.13 27.50 15.31
N VAL A 349 -2.90 26.62 14.67
CA VAL A 349 -2.41 25.32 14.19
C VAL A 349 -1.35 25.52 13.09
N ALA A 350 -1.54 26.45 12.16
CA ALA A 350 -0.54 26.77 11.14
C ALA A 350 0.81 27.19 11.76
N ALA A 351 0.80 27.97 12.86
CA ALA A 351 2.02 28.32 13.58
C ALA A 351 2.69 27.12 14.25
N MET A 352 1.92 26.16 14.77
CA MET A 352 2.46 24.90 15.31
C MET A 352 3.09 24.06 14.21
N VAL A 353 2.39 23.87 13.08
CA VAL A 353 2.90 23.16 11.90
C VAL A 353 4.21 23.77 11.42
N GLN A 354 4.29 25.09 11.32
CA GLN A 354 5.51 25.80 10.91
C GLN A 354 6.67 25.55 11.88
N LYS A 355 6.42 25.58 13.19
CA LYS A 355 7.44 25.30 14.21
C LYS A 355 7.96 23.85 14.13
N ILE A 356 7.06 22.89 13.93
CA ILE A 356 7.42 21.48 13.73
C ILE A 356 8.30 21.34 12.50
N LYS A 357 7.93 22.00 11.39
CA LYS A 357 8.72 22.01 10.17
C LYS A 357 10.12 22.58 10.39
N GLU A 358 10.26 23.70 11.11
CA GLU A 358 11.57 24.29 11.43
C GLU A 358 12.44 23.36 12.29
N GLN A 359 11.87 22.68 13.27
CA GLN A 359 12.58 21.70 14.10
C GLN A 359 13.01 20.49 13.27
N TYR A 360 12.12 19.99 12.41
CA TYR A 360 12.40 18.89 11.51
C TYR A 360 13.49 19.24 10.48
N ASP A 361 13.44 20.43 9.89
CA ASP A 361 14.48 20.92 8.98
C ASP A 361 15.85 21.01 9.69
N ALA A 362 15.88 21.42 10.96
CA ALA A 362 17.10 21.45 11.77
C ALA A 362 17.63 20.04 12.10
N GLU A 363 16.75 19.08 12.39
CA GLU A 363 17.13 17.67 12.59
C GLU A 363 17.71 17.06 11.30
N ASN A 364 17.09 17.37 10.17
CA ASN A 364 17.51 16.88 8.86
C ASN A 364 18.88 17.40 8.44
N ALA A 365 19.31 18.56 8.95
CA ALA A 365 20.64 19.10 8.71
C ALA A 365 21.76 18.32 9.42
N LYS A 366 21.45 17.40 10.35
CA LYS A 366 22.46 16.60 11.05
C LYS A 366 23.18 15.65 10.11
N VAL A 367 24.50 15.62 10.23
CA VAL A 367 25.39 14.78 9.43
C VAL A 367 25.36 13.33 9.94
N VAL A 368 25.06 12.39 9.04
CA VAL A 368 25.19 10.94 9.23
C VAL A 368 26.61 10.51 8.91
N ARG A 369 27.20 11.09 7.86
CA ARG A 369 28.57 10.83 7.43
C ARG A 369 29.19 12.08 6.82
N ASP A 370 30.40 12.44 7.24
CA ASP A 370 31.08 13.67 6.79
C ASP A 370 31.30 13.74 5.27
N ASN A 371 31.44 12.59 4.62
CA ASN A 371 31.69 12.52 3.19
C ASN A 371 31.21 11.20 2.56
N SER A 372 30.55 11.30 1.39
CA SER A 372 30.37 10.17 0.47
C SER A 372 31.56 10.07 -0.51
N PRO A 373 32.35 8.97 -0.48
CA PRO A 373 33.50 8.80 -1.39
C PRO A 373 33.08 8.49 -2.85
N VAL A 374 31.81 8.16 -3.06
CA VAL A 374 31.23 7.79 -4.36
C VAL A 374 29.91 8.55 -4.55
N GLU A 375 29.47 8.69 -5.79
CA GLU A 375 28.08 9.07 -6.06
C GLU A 375 27.21 7.83 -5.88
N LEU A 376 26.14 7.91 -5.09
CA LEU A 376 25.13 6.86 -5.03
C LEU A 376 23.95 7.29 -5.91
N ASN A 377 23.88 6.74 -7.11
CA ASN A 377 23.03 7.22 -8.18
C ASN A 377 21.57 6.78 -8.00
N GLY A 378 20.71 7.76 -7.71
CA GLY A 378 19.27 7.58 -7.53
C GLY A 378 18.43 8.17 -8.67
N GLN A 379 19.04 8.45 -9.82
CA GLN A 379 18.34 9.06 -10.94
C GLN A 379 17.23 8.14 -11.43
N ARG A 380 16.04 8.72 -11.66
CA ARG A 380 14.82 7.97 -12.05
C ARG A 380 15.06 7.11 -13.29
N GLU A 381 15.85 7.61 -14.23
CA GLU A 381 16.19 6.96 -15.50
C GLU A 381 17.13 5.76 -15.32
N ASN A 382 17.73 5.58 -14.13
CA ASN A 382 18.59 4.47 -13.80
C ASN A 382 17.92 3.49 -12.84
N VAL A 383 17.43 3.96 -11.68
CA VAL A 383 16.89 3.07 -10.62
C VAL A 383 15.66 2.27 -11.04
N ARG A 384 15.00 2.67 -12.14
CA ARG A 384 13.76 2.06 -12.67
C ARG A 384 13.96 1.13 -13.85
N VAL A 385 15.19 0.93 -14.31
CA VAL A 385 15.48 0.21 -15.56
C VAL A 385 16.63 -0.79 -15.44
N ARG A 386 17.50 -0.64 -14.43
CA ARG A 386 18.72 -1.43 -14.24
C ARG A 386 19.22 -1.39 -12.80
N GLU A 387 20.21 -2.24 -12.51
CA GLU A 387 20.94 -2.21 -11.24
C GLU A 387 21.59 -0.84 -11.02
N THR A 388 21.53 -0.34 -9.78
CA THR A 388 22.25 0.87 -9.38
C THR A 388 22.98 0.67 -8.07
N ASN A 389 24.08 1.39 -7.88
CA ASN A 389 24.82 1.36 -6.64
C ASN A 389 24.04 1.93 -5.44
N LEU A 390 23.17 2.93 -5.65
CA LEU A 390 22.22 3.38 -4.63
C LEU A 390 21.22 2.27 -4.28
N GLY A 391 20.67 1.60 -5.29
CA GLY A 391 19.79 0.46 -5.10
C GLY A 391 20.45 -0.65 -4.30
N ASN A 392 21.71 -0.97 -4.62
CA ASN A 392 22.49 -1.98 -3.92
C ASN A 392 22.74 -1.62 -2.45
N VAL A 393 23.16 -0.38 -2.16
CA VAL A 393 23.44 0.03 -0.77
C VAL A 393 22.16 0.09 0.08
N VAL A 394 21.01 0.48 -0.50
CA VAL A 394 19.72 0.43 0.20
C VAL A 394 19.29 -1.02 0.43
N ALA A 395 19.36 -1.88 -0.59
CA ALA A 395 19.00 -3.29 -0.44
C ALA A 395 19.93 -4.02 0.55
N ASP A 396 21.21 -3.64 0.63
CA ASP A 396 22.14 -4.17 1.62
C ASP A 396 21.80 -3.71 3.05
N ALA A 397 21.36 -2.46 3.22
CA ALA A 397 20.87 -1.98 4.52
C ALA A 397 19.64 -2.79 4.98
N LEU A 398 18.70 -3.07 4.07
CA LEU A 398 17.54 -3.93 4.35
C LEU A 398 17.96 -5.37 4.67
N TYR A 399 18.88 -5.94 3.89
CA TYR A 399 19.38 -7.29 4.10
C TYR A 399 20.08 -7.41 5.46
N GLU A 400 20.93 -6.44 5.82
CA GLU A 400 21.64 -6.43 7.10
C GLU A 400 20.67 -6.33 8.28
N TYR A 401 19.68 -5.43 8.21
CA TYR A 401 18.62 -5.35 9.22
C TYR A 401 17.89 -6.71 9.31
N GLY A 402 17.51 -7.28 8.17
CA GLY A 402 16.78 -8.55 8.11
C GLY A 402 17.54 -9.77 8.65
N GLN A 403 18.85 -9.68 8.89
CA GLN A 403 19.60 -10.75 9.56
C GLN A 403 19.36 -10.81 11.08
N THR A 404 18.94 -9.70 11.70
CA THR A 404 18.89 -9.59 13.17
C THR A 404 17.64 -8.91 13.72
N GLY A 405 16.92 -8.17 12.88
CA GLY A 405 15.76 -7.37 13.25
C GLY A 405 14.47 -8.17 13.40
N PHE A 406 14.37 -9.32 12.75
CA PHE A 406 13.16 -10.14 12.69
C PHE A 406 13.33 -11.49 13.38
N SER A 407 12.20 -12.20 13.56
CA SER A 407 12.15 -13.56 14.10
C SER A 407 12.90 -14.60 13.26
N HIS A 408 13.04 -14.35 11.95
CA HIS A 408 13.79 -15.18 11.03
C HIS A 408 14.86 -14.37 10.29
N LYS A 409 16.01 -15.00 9.99
CA LYS A 409 17.01 -14.39 9.11
C LYS A 409 16.45 -14.28 7.71
N THR A 410 16.67 -13.15 7.05
CA THR A 410 16.26 -12.97 5.66
C THR A 410 17.16 -13.73 4.70
N ASP A 411 16.56 -14.39 3.71
CA ASP A 411 17.27 -15.05 2.60
C ASP A 411 17.67 -14.06 1.50
N LEU A 412 16.82 -13.05 1.25
CA LEU A 412 17.03 -12.00 0.26
C LEU A 412 16.31 -10.71 0.66
N ALA A 413 16.82 -9.57 0.19
CA ALA A 413 16.15 -8.29 0.36
C ALA A 413 15.96 -7.57 -0.98
N VAL A 414 14.82 -6.90 -1.15
CA VAL A 414 14.53 -6.10 -2.34
C VAL A 414 13.91 -4.76 -1.99
N THR A 415 14.06 -3.78 -2.87
CA THR A 415 13.27 -2.54 -2.86
C THR A 415 12.99 -2.10 -4.28
N ASN A 416 11.82 -1.53 -4.54
CA ASN A 416 11.45 -1.02 -5.85
C ASN A 416 12.13 0.33 -6.12
N GLY A 417 12.59 0.54 -7.35
CA GLY A 417 13.23 1.77 -7.81
C GLY A 417 12.31 3.00 -7.75
N GLY A 418 10.99 2.79 -7.76
CA GLY A 418 9.99 3.83 -7.53
C GLY A 418 10.08 4.47 -6.15
N GLY A 419 10.55 3.70 -5.16
CA GLY A 419 10.81 4.11 -3.79
C GLY A 419 12.08 4.94 -3.60
N LEU A 420 13.03 4.88 -4.55
CA LEU A 420 14.31 5.60 -4.49
C LEU A 420 14.21 6.91 -5.27
N ARG A 421 14.39 8.06 -4.59
CA ARG A 421 13.93 9.35 -5.14
C ARG A 421 15.02 10.39 -5.39
N GLU A 422 16.21 10.21 -4.85
CA GLU A 422 17.29 11.19 -4.95
C GLU A 422 18.67 10.52 -5.00
N THR A 423 19.65 11.23 -5.56
CA THR A 423 21.06 10.85 -5.61
C THR A 423 21.81 11.40 -4.38
N ILE A 424 22.64 10.57 -3.75
CA ILE A 424 23.62 11.06 -2.77
C ILE A 424 24.89 11.45 -3.53
N ALA A 425 25.19 12.75 -3.55
CA ALA A 425 26.31 13.29 -4.29
C ALA A 425 27.67 12.87 -3.70
N LYS A 426 28.62 12.62 -4.60
CA LYS A 426 30.03 12.41 -4.25
C LYS A 426 30.64 13.67 -3.63
N ASP A 427 31.59 13.47 -2.71
CA ASP A 427 32.39 14.54 -2.09
C ASP A 427 31.53 15.57 -1.32
N LYS A 428 30.40 15.11 -0.78
CA LYS A 428 29.46 15.87 0.06
C LYS A 428 29.15 15.13 1.35
N PRO A 429 28.82 15.84 2.45
CA PRO A 429 28.26 15.24 3.64
C PRO A 429 26.93 14.55 3.34
N ILE A 430 26.74 13.37 3.92
CA ILE A 430 25.46 12.68 3.96
C ILE A 430 24.75 13.13 5.22
N THR A 431 23.60 13.78 5.07
CA THR A 431 22.77 14.24 6.20
C THR A 431 21.54 13.34 6.36
N LYS A 432 20.84 13.46 7.49
CA LYS A 432 19.52 12.81 7.63
C LYS A 432 18.55 13.26 6.53
N GLY A 433 18.58 14.54 6.14
CA GLY A 433 17.83 15.06 5.01
C GLY A 433 18.21 14.40 3.68
N SER A 434 19.49 14.04 3.48
CA SER A 434 19.94 13.28 2.30
C SER A 434 19.30 11.88 2.26
N VAL A 435 19.25 11.21 3.41
CA VAL A 435 18.64 9.87 3.54
C VAL A 435 17.14 9.93 3.29
N ILE A 436 16.45 10.91 3.88
CA ILE A 436 15.01 11.11 3.69
C ILE A 436 14.70 11.51 2.24
N ALA A 437 15.54 12.31 1.59
CA ALA A 437 15.37 12.63 0.17
C ALA A 437 15.44 11.37 -0.72
N VAL A 438 16.25 10.37 -0.34
CA VAL A 438 16.27 9.07 -1.02
C VAL A 438 15.00 8.26 -0.73
N LEU A 439 14.55 8.23 0.53
CA LEU A 439 13.44 7.40 1.04
C LEU A 439 12.31 8.26 1.67
N PRO A 440 11.57 9.07 0.89
CA PRO A 440 10.72 10.13 1.44
C PRO A 440 9.34 9.67 1.92
N PHE A 441 8.99 8.40 1.68
CA PHE A 441 7.63 7.90 1.91
C PHE A 441 7.36 7.48 3.35
N GLY A 442 8.40 7.38 4.18
CA GLY A 442 8.26 6.91 5.55
C GLY A 442 7.96 5.41 5.69
N ASN A 443 8.15 4.64 4.61
CA ASN A 443 7.98 3.20 4.57
C ASN A 443 8.72 2.50 5.71
N THR A 444 8.12 1.46 6.28
CA THR A 444 8.77 0.55 7.23
C THR A 444 9.45 -0.62 6.53
N ILE A 445 10.47 -1.19 7.16
CA ILE A 445 11.03 -2.47 6.73
C ILE A 445 10.05 -3.57 7.10
N SER A 446 9.70 -4.44 6.17
CA SER A 446 8.82 -5.59 6.38
C SER A 446 9.53 -6.90 6.02
N GLN A 447 9.28 -7.97 6.78
CA GLN A 447 9.65 -9.34 6.42
C GLN A 447 8.40 -10.16 6.16
N ILE A 448 8.36 -10.82 5.00
CA ILE A 448 7.29 -11.74 4.60
C ILE A 448 7.86 -13.11 4.27
N LYS A 449 7.06 -14.14 4.55
CA LYS A 449 7.36 -15.51 4.14
C LYS A 449 6.82 -15.74 2.72
N VAL A 450 7.69 -16.17 1.81
CA VAL A 450 7.36 -16.36 0.39
C VAL A 450 7.85 -17.72 -0.10
N THR A 451 7.14 -18.31 -1.06
CA THR A 451 7.64 -19.52 -1.74
C THR A 451 8.67 -19.14 -2.81
N GLY A 452 9.52 -20.09 -3.21
CA GLY A 452 10.42 -19.88 -4.34
C GLY A 452 9.69 -19.54 -5.65
N GLN A 453 8.47 -20.05 -5.85
CA GLN A 453 7.62 -19.64 -6.96
C GLN A 453 7.24 -18.16 -6.89
N ASN A 454 6.89 -17.64 -5.70
CA ASN A 454 6.60 -16.21 -5.54
C ASN A 454 7.83 -15.35 -5.85
N ILE A 455 9.04 -15.80 -5.49
CA ILE A 455 10.29 -15.10 -5.84
C ILE A 455 10.49 -15.09 -7.36
N ALA A 456 10.26 -16.21 -8.04
CA ALA A 456 10.37 -16.27 -9.50
C ALA A 456 9.36 -15.33 -10.19
N ASP A 457 8.10 -15.33 -9.74
CA ASP A 457 7.04 -14.47 -10.25
C ASP A 457 7.33 -12.98 -9.98
N MET A 458 7.87 -12.66 -8.79
CA MET A 458 8.31 -11.33 -8.41
C MET A 458 9.41 -10.82 -9.36
N PHE A 459 10.45 -11.60 -9.62
CA PHE A 459 11.48 -11.16 -10.58
C PHE A 459 10.92 -11.07 -12.01
N ALA A 460 10.00 -11.94 -12.40
CA ALA A 460 9.39 -11.89 -13.73
C ALA A 460 8.57 -10.60 -13.90
N LYS A 461 7.85 -10.19 -12.85
CA LYS A 461 7.14 -8.90 -12.79
C LYS A 461 8.11 -7.72 -12.87
N SER A 462 9.18 -7.73 -12.07
CA SER A 462 10.20 -6.68 -12.05
C SER A 462 10.83 -6.43 -13.42
N LEU A 463 11.11 -7.52 -14.13
CA LEU A 463 11.81 -7.50 -15.42
C LEU A 463 10.84 -7.57 -16.61
N GLY A 464 9.53 -7.38 -16.39
CA GLY A 464 8.49 -7.58 -17.41
C GLY A 464 8.28 -6.41 -18.38
N SER A 465 8.91 -5.25 -18.15
CA SER A 465 8.78 -4.07 -19.01
C SER A 465 9.29 -4.34 -20.45
N ILE A 466 8.71 -3.63 -21.42
CA ILE A 466 9.19 -3.63 -22.82
C ILE A 466 10.55 -2.94 -22.94
N LEU A 467 11.23 -3.08 -24.08
CA LEU A 467 12.50 -2.40 -24.35
C LEU A 467 12.29 -0.92 -24.67
N GLN A 468 13.23 -0.08 -24.25
CA GLN A 468 13.33 1.31 -24.70
C GLN A 468 13.80 1.37 -26.14
N GLU A 469 13.13 2.18 -26.95
CA GLU A 469 13.53 2.48 -28.32
C GLU A 469 13.65 3.98 -28.56
N LYS A 470 14.71 4.37 -29.27
CA LYS A 470 14.92 5.73 -29.75
C LYS A 470 15.32 5.69 -31.22
N ASP A 471 14.57 6.39 -32.06
CA ASP A 471 14.78 6.44 -33.52
C ASP A 471 14.84 5.03 -34.17
N GLY A 472 14.01 4.10 -33.68
CA GLY A 472 13.95 2.72 -34.17
C GLY A 472 15.15 1.85 -33.78
N LYS A 473 15.94 2.28 -32.78
CA LYS A 473 17.05 1.51 -32.21
C LYS A 473 16.85 1.32 -30.72
N THR A 474 17.16 0.12 -30.24
CA THR A 474 17.19 -0.19 -28.81
C THR A 474 18.17 0.70 -28.08
N VAL A 475 17.74 1.28 -26.96
CA VAL A 475 18.62 2.06 -26.08
C VAL A 475 19.46 1.07 -25.25
N LEU A 476 20.77 1.27 -25.23
CA LEU A 476 21.71 0.44 -24.47
C LEU A 476 22.25 1.20 -23.26
N ASP A 477 22.53 0.47 -22.18
CA ASP A 477 23.28 0.99 -21.03
C ASP A 477 24.81 1.00 -21.31
N GLU A 478 25.59 1.48 -20.34
CA GLU A 478 27.06 1.52 -20.42
C GLU A 478 27.73 0.14 -20.50
N ASN A 479 27.00 -0.93 -20.16
CA ASN A 479 27.45 -2.32 -20.29
C ASN A 479 27.01 -2.94 -21.64
N GLY A 480 26.43 -2.14 -22.54
CA GLY A 480 25.95 -2.56 -23.85
C GLY A 480 24.65 -3.39 -23.80
N GLN A 481 23.90 -3.34 -22.69
CA GLN A 481 22.69 -4.11 -22.48
C GLN A 481 21.44 -3.28 -22.82
N PRO A 482 20.43 -3.87 -23.51
CA PRO A 482 19.14 -3.22 -23.74
C PRO A 482 18.47 -2.73 -22.45
N LEU A 483 18.03 -1.47 -22.44
CA LEU A 483 17.26 -0.90 -21.34
C LEU A 483 15.78 -1.26 -21.44
N LEU A 484 15.18 -1.54 -20.30
CA LEU A 484 13.74 -1.67 -20.16
C LEU A 484 13.08 -0.30 -20.00
N GLU A 485 11.83 -0.14 -20.44
CA GLU A 485 11.03 1.05 -20.16
C GLU A 485 10.93 1.29 -18.63
N PRO A 486 11.12 2.54 -18.14
CA PRO A 486 11.16 2.84 -16.71
C PRO A 486 9.92 2.37 -15.97
N SER A 487 10.11 1.42 -15.05
CA SER A 487 9.07 0.93 -14.14
C SER A 487 9.38 1.32 -12.71
N GLY A 488 8.41 1.89 -12.01
CA GLY A 488 8.51 2.08 -10.55
C GLY A 488 8.79 0.76 -9.83
N GLY A 489 8.24 -0.34 -10.36
CA GLY A 489 8.40 -1.67 -9.79
C GLY A 489 9.74 -2.34 -10.05
N PHE A 490 10.69 -1.79 -10.83
CA PHE A 490 11.99 -2.46 -11.03
C PHE A 490 12.71 -2.67 -9.69
N LEU A 491 13.13 -3.90 -9.39
CA LEU A 491 13.71 -4.25 -8.08
C LEU A 491 15.22 -4.05 -8.06
N GLN A 492 15.68 -3.37 -7.01
CA GLN A 492 17.06 -3.36 -6.54
C GLN A 492 17.20 -4.46 -5.48
N VAL A 493 18.34 -5.18 -5.48
CA VAL A 493 18.42 -6.52 -4.87
C VAL A 493 19.62 -6.66 -3.94
N SER A 494 19.47 -7.41 -2.86
CA SER A 494 20.55 -7.97 -2.04
C SER A 494 20.21 -9.41 -1.65
N GLY A 495 21.23 -10.24 -1.42
CA GLY A 495 21.04 -11.66 -1.08
C GLY A 495 20.51 -12.55 -2.22
N ALA A 496 20.37 -12.03 -3.44
CA ALA A 496 20.01 -12.82 -4.62
C ALA A 496 20.79 -12.37 -5.87
N LYS A 497 20.91 -13.27 -6.84
CA LYS A 497 21.35 -12.98 -8.21
C LYS A 497 20.28 -13.45 -9.18
N VAL A 498 19.85 -12.58 -10.09
CA VAL A 498 18.92 -12.90 -11.16
C VAL A 498 19.59 -12.67 -12.50
N TYR A 499 19.69 -13.72 -13.30
CA TYR A 499 20.25 -13.70 -14.64
C TYR A 499 19.11 -13.62 -15.65
N TYR A 500 19.18 -12.66 -16.57
CA TYR A 500 18.10 -12.42 -17.51
C TYR A 500 18.57 -11.94 -18.88
N ASP A 501 17.82 -12.28 -19.93
CA ASP A 501 18.06 -11.85 -21.31
C ASP A 501 16.95 -10.92 -21.79
N THR A 502 17.27 -9.63 -21.85
CA THR A 502 16.37 -8.56 -22.30
C THR A 502 15.89 -8.72 -23.74
N THR A 503 16.62 -9.45 -24.58
CA THR A 503 16.26 -9.72 -25.98
C THR A 503 15.16 -10.78 -26.12
N LEU A 504 14.92 -11.55 -25.06
CA LEU A 504 13.83 -12.52 -25.03
C LEU A 504 12.49 -11.85 -24.69
N PRO A 505 11.36 -12.44 -25.13
CA PRO A 505 10.04 -12.09 -24.63
C PRO A 505 9.99 -12.10 -23.10
N ALA A 506 9.22 -11.19 -22.50
CA ALA A 506 9.18 -10.97 -21.06
C ALA A 506 8.96 -12.28 -20.26
N GLU A 507 8.13 -13.19 -20.76
CA GLU A 507 7.82 -14.47 -20.13
C GLU A 507 8.94 -15.51 -20.18
N LYS A 508 10.01 -15.26 -20.96
CA LYS A 508 11.20 -16.12 -21.08
C LYS A 508 12.49 -15.43 -20.68
N ARG A 509 12.39 -14.20 -20.16
CA ARG A 509 13.53 -13.33 -19.91
C ARG A 509 14.39 -13.82 -18.75
N ILE A 510 13.80 -14.41 -17.72
CA ILE A 510 14.57 -14.97 -16.59
C ILE A 510 15.19 -16.29 -17.02
N LEU A 511 16.51 -16.37 -16.92
CA LEU A 511 17.28 -17.55 -17.26
C LEU A 511 17.63 -18.39 -16.04
N TYR A 512 17.95 -17.73 -14.92
CA TYR A 512 18.43 -18.38 -13.70
C TYR A 512 18.33 -17.43 -12.50
N VAL A 513 18.08 -17.98 -11.32
CA VAL A 513 18.03 -17.23 -10.05
C VAL A 513 18.78 -18.01 -8.98
N GLU A 514 19.63 -17.31 -8.25
CA GLU A 514 20.34 -17.83 -7.09
C GLU A 514 20.00 -17.02 -5.84
N ILE A 515 19.81 -17.70 -4.72
CA ILE A 515 19.55 -17.11 -3.42
C ILE A 515 20.74 -17.39 -2.50
N LYS A 516 21.19 -16.36 -1.79
CA LYS A 516 22.26 -16.48 -0.81
C LYS A 516 21.71 -17.17 0.44
N ASN A 517 22.32 -18.29 0.80
CA ASN A 517 22.03 -18.97 2.05
C ASN A 517 22.57 -18.11 3.22
N PRO A 518 21.72 -17.63 4.14
CA PRO A 518 22.14 -16.73 5.22
C PRO A 518 23.02 -17.41 6.27
N GLU A 519 23.07 -18.76 6.31
CA GLU A 519 23.92 -19.51 7.24
C GLU A 519 25.32 -19.79 6.67
N THR A 520 25.41 -20.12 5.39
CA THR A 520 26.70 -20.49 4.75
C THR A 520 27.33 -19.33 3.97
N GLY A 521 26.55 -18.32 3.63
CA GLY A 521 26.93 -17.21 2.76
C GLY A 521 27.07 -17.58 1.28
N GLN A 522 26.81 -18.83 0.89
CA GLN A 522 26.91 -19.32 -0.48
C GLN A 522 25.63 -19.04 -1.27
N TYR A 523 25.77 -18.84 -2.58
CA TYR A 523 24.62 -18.76 -3.48
C TYR A 523 24.20 -20.17 -3.91
N GLU A 524 22.90 -20.42 -3.83
CA GLU A 524 22.28 -21.71 -4.19
C GLU A 524 21.16 -21.47 -5.22
N PRO A 525 20.93 -22.41 -6.16
CA PRO A 525 19.81 -22.32 -7.11
C PRO A 525 18.47 -22.12 -6.41
N LEU A 526 17.62 -21.24 -6.94
CA LEU A 526 16.27 -21.04 -6.42
C LEU A 526 15.44 -22.34 -6.48
N ASN A 527 15.09 -22.87 -5.32
CA ASN A 527 14.12 -23.96 -5.20
C ASN A 527 12.70 -23.40 -5.13
N LEU A 528 11.88 -23.66 -6.17
CA LEU A 528 10.51 -23.12 -6.30
C LEU A 528 9.54 -23.57 -5.20
N ALA A 529 9.75 -24.75 -4.61
CA ALA A 529 8.87 -25.31 -3.58
C ALA A 529 9.31 -24.97 -2.15
N LYS A 530 10.51 -24.40 -1.98
CA LYS A 530 11.04 -24.00 -0.66
C LYS A 530 10.42 -22.67 -0.23
N ASP A 531 10.20 -22.54 1.08
CA ASP A 531 9.87 -21.26 1.72
C ASP A 531 11.13 -20.45 2.02
N TYR A 532 11.04 -19.14 1.83
CA TYR A 532 12.08 -18.15 2.08
C TYR A 532 11.52 -16.98 2.88
N TYR A 533 12.41 -16.23 3.54
CA TYR A 533 12.09 -14.97 4.21
C TYR A 533 12.63 -13.79 3.41
N LEU A 534 11.72 -13.02 2.82
CA LEU A 534 12.01 -11.84 2.01
C LEU A 534 11.86 -10.58 2.88
N THR A 535 12.94 -9.80 3.00
CA THR A 535 12.89 -8.47 3.59
C THR A 535 12.70 -7.41 2.49
N THR A 536 11.73 -6.53 2.66
CA THR A 536 11.37 -5.50 1.67
C THR A 536 10.77 -4.29 2.38
N ASN A 537 10.19 -3.35 1.63
CA ASN A 537 9.37 -2.29 2.19
C ASN A 537 7.89 -2.72 2.33
N ASP A 538 7.20 -2.14 3.31
CA ASP A 538 5.76 -2.33 3.57
C ASP A 538 4.86 -2.20 2.32
N PHE A 539 5.14 -1.23 1.44
CA PHE A 539 4.43 -1.03 0.18
C PHE A 539 4.50 -2.26 -0.74
N LEU A 540 5.69 -2.81 -0.96
CA LEU A 540 5.88 -4.03 -1.75
C LEU A 540 5.31 -5.26 -1.03
N ALA A 541 5.48 -5.35 0.29
CA ALA A 541 4.90 -6.42 1.08
C ALA A 541 3.37 -6.45 1.01
N ALA A 542 2.73 -5.30 0.79
CA ALA A 542 1.29 -5.17 0.56
C ALA A 542 0.85 -5.40 -0.91
N GLY A 543 1.78 -5.73 -1.82
CA GLY A 543 1.50 -5.95 -3.23
C GLY A 543 1.50 -4.69 -4.10
N GLY A 544 2.06 -3.58 -3.61
CA GLY A 544 2.31 -2.35 -4.37
C GLY A 544 3.08 -2.60 -5.67
N ASP A 545 3.03 -1.69 -6.64
CA ASP A 545 3.59 -1.84 -7.99
C ASP A 545 3.11 -3.11 -8.77
N GLY A 546 2.00 -3.71 -8.31
CA GLY A 546 1.41 -4.90 -8.90
C GLY A 546 2.13 -6.20 -8.51
N TYR A 547 2.85 -6.20 -7.38
CA TYR A 547 3.47 -7.38 -6.79
C TYR A 547 2.46 -8.27 -6.04
N THR A 548 1.35 -8.62 -6.69
CA THR A 548 0.22 -9.34 -6.09
C THR A 548 0.54 -10.78 -5.64
N MET A 549 1.70 -11.30 -6.02
CA MET A 549 2.23 -12.59 -5.53
C MET A 549 2.85 -12.48 -4.13
N LEU A 550 3.12 -11.25 -3.67
CA LEU A 550 3.52 -10.95 -2.31
C LEU A 550 2.27 -10.69 -1.45
N GLY A 551 2.43 -10.69 -0.13
CA GLY A 551 1.34 -10.49 0.81
C GLY A 551 1.36 -11.48 1.97
N GLY A 552 0.27 -11.49 2.74
CA GLY A 552 0.10 -12.36 3.90
C GLY A 552 0.58 -11.74 5.21
N ALA A 553 0.79 -12.59 6.21
CA ALA A 553 1.34 -12.18 7.49
C ALA A 553 2.76 -11.62 7.29
N ARG A 554 3.06 -10.50 7.95
CA ARG A 554 4.35 -9.83 7.91
C ARG A 554 4.81 -9.50 9.31
N GLU A 555 6.12 -9.38 9.48
CA GLU A 555 6.73 -8.76 10.66
C GLU A 555 7.28 -7.40 10.24
N GLU A 556 6.93 -6.34 10.95
CA GLU A 556 7.37 -4.97 10.63
C GLU A 556 8.53 -4.53 11.53
N GLY A 557 9.45 -3.75 10.97
CA GLY A 557 10.63 -3.20 11.61
C GLY A 557 10.57 -1.66 11.70
N PRO A 558 11.70 -0.98 11.95
CA PRO A 558 11.75 0.47 11.95
C PRO A 558 11.51 1.03 10.55
N SER A 559 11.43 2.36 10.46
CA SER A 559 11.40 3.05 9.18
C SER A 559 12.68 2.79 8.38
N MET A 560 12.54 2.68 7.05
CA MET A 560 13.67 2.36 6.16
C MET A 560 14.77 3.41 6.21
N ASP A 561 14.43 4.68 6.40
CA ASP A 561 15.39 5.79 6.49
C ASP A 561 16.30 5.66 7.71
N VAL A 562 15.77 5.21 8.86
CA VAL A 562 16.58 4.98 10.07
C VAL A 562 17.58 3.85 9.83
N ALA A 563 17.13 2.70 9.32
CA ALA A 563 18.02 1.59 9.03
C ALA A 563 19.07 1.93 7.96
N PHE A 564 18.69 2.72 6.95
CA PHE A 564 19.61 3.15 5.92
C PHE A 564 20.64 4.15 6.45
N ALA A 565 20.23 5.11 7.30
CA ALA A 565 21.17 6.02 7.96
C ALA A 565 22.19 5.27 8.83
N ASP A 566 21.73 4.30 9.62
CA ASP A 566 22.59 3.45 10.46
C ASP A 566 23.58 2.63 9.63
N TYR A 567 23.14 2.13 8.47
CA TYR A 567 24.02 1.44 7.52
C TYR A 567 25.09 2.37 6.92
N LEU A 568 24.68 3.55 6.42
CA LEU A 568 25.61 4.52 5.81
C LEU A 568 26.67 5.03 6.78
N ALA A 569 26.34 5.12 8.08
CA ALA A 569 27.27 5.55 9.12
C ALA A 569 28.47 4.60 9.29
N LYS A 570 28.31 3.30 8.99
CA LYS A 570 29.34 2.27 9.22
C LYS A 570 29.85 1.58 7.95
N ALA A 571 29.10 1.59 6.86
CA ALA A 571 29.44 0.87 5.64
C ALA A 571 30.70 1.43 4.95
N ASP A 572 31.43 0.55 4.26
CA ASP A 572 32.46 0.96 3.30
C ASP A 572 31.81 1.33 1.97
N LEU A 573 31.56 2.63 1.81
CA LEU A 573 30.90 3.15 0.60
C LEU A 573 31.77 3.02 -0.67
N THR A 574 33.07 2.73 -0.55
CA THR A 574 33.92 2.54 -1.73
C THR A 574 33.60 1.25 -2.49
N ALA A 575 32.97 0.27 -1.82
CA ALA A 575 32.44 -0.93 -2.45
C ALA A 575 31.33 -0.63 -3.48
N TYR A 576 30.74 0.56 -3.43
CA TYR A 576 29.66 1.03 -4.32
C TYR A 576 30.15 2.02 -5.39
N ALA A 577 31.43 1.97 -5.75
CA ALA A 577 32.02 2.92 -6.71
C ALA A 577 31.45 2.81 -8.15
N THR A 578 31.04 1.62 -8.57
CA THR A 578 30.49 1.39 -9.91
C THR A 578 28.99 1.64 -9.89
N ILE A 579 28.50 2.63 -10.66
CA ILE A 579 27.07 2.99 -10.71
C ILE A 579 26.20 1.80 -11.11
N ASN A 580 26.53 1.08 -12.16
CA ASN A 580 25.83 -0.14 -12.59
C ASN A 580 26.81 -1.32 -12.64
N PRO A 581 26.95 -2.07 -11.55
CA PRO A 581 27.91 -3.16 -11.49
C PRO A 581 27.44 -4.43 -12.21
N ASN A 582 26.17 -4.52 -12.63
CA ASN A 582 25.58 -5.70 -13.29
C ASN A 582 25.93 -7.01 -12.57
N SER A 583 25.73 -7.03 -11.25
CA SER A 583 26.27 -8.04 -10.33
C SER A 583 25.21 -8.82 -9.55
N ARG A 584 23.97 -8.30 -9.51
CA ARG A 584 22.83 -8.86 -8.78
C ARG A 584 21.60 -8.99 -9.67
N THR A 585 21.32 -7.98 -10.49
CA THR A 585 20.37 -8.11 -11.60
C THR A 585 21.19 -8.11 -12.88
N ILE A 586 21.54 -9.31 -13.35
CA ILE A 586 22.59 -9.55 -14.34
C ILE A 586 21.96 -9.74 -15.72
N SER A 587 22.04 -8.71 -16.56
CA SER A 587 21.63 -8.82 -17.97
C SER A 587 22.73 -9.55 -18.76
N ILE A 588 22.35 -10.63 -19.44
CA ILE A 588 23.24 -11.47 -20.26
C ILE A 588 22.44 -12.10 -21.41
N SER A 589 23.06 -12.24 -22.59
CA SER A 589 22.40 -12.99 -23.67
C SER A 589 22.40 -14.49 -23.35
N ALA A 590 21.26 -15.15 -23.55
CA ALA A 590 21.10 -16.60 -23.43
C ALA A 590 21.97 -17.40 -24.41
N SER A 591 22.57 -16.73 -25.40
CA SER A 591 23.45 -17.30 -26.41
C SER A 591 24.90 -16.82 -26.31
N LYS A 592 25.23 -16.02 -25.29
CA LYS A 592 26.61 -15.56 -25.07
C LYS A 592 27.49 -16.75 -24.70
N ASP A 593 28.60 -16.89 -25.39
CA ASP A 593 29.66 -17.88 -25.17
C ASP A 593 30.97 -17.07 -25.23
N THR A 594 31.56 -16.81 -24.05
CA THR A 594 32.66 -15.86 -23.88
C THR A 594 34.00 -16.47 -24.26
N ASP A 595 34.20 -17.76 -24.03
CA ASP A 595 35.46 -18.45 -24.29
C ASP A 595 35.46 -19.27 -25.59
N GLY A 596 34.30 -19.39 -26.25
CA GLY A 596 34.12 -20.01 -27.55
C GLY A 596 34.18 -21.54 -27.50
N ASP A 597 33.93 -22.14 -26.34
CA ASP A 597 33.98 -23.60 -26.15
C ASP A 597 32.71 -24.31 -26.66
N GLY A 598 31.70 -23.55 -27.08
CA GLY A 598 30.42 -24.03 -27.60
C GLY A 598 29.35 -24.22 -26.54
N VAL A 599 29.61 -23.86 -25.28
CA VAL A 599 28.65 -23.82 -24.17
C VAL A 599 28.29 -22.36 -23.89
N ALA A 600 27.02 -22.06 -23.71
CA ALA A 600 26.62 -20.69 -23.36
C ALA A 600 27.02 -20.37 -21.91
N ASP A 601 27.49 -19.15 -21.65
CA ASP A 601 27.89 -18.65 -20.33
C ASP A 601 26.85 -18.99 -19.24
N ILE A 602 25.56 -18.91 -19.58
CA ILE A 602 24.48 -19.17 -18.62
C ILE A 602 24.37 -20.64 -18.22
N GLU A 603 24.72 -21.57 -19.11
CA GLU A 603 24.73 -23.01 -18.81
C GLU A 603 25.95 -23.39 -17.96
N GLU A 604 27.09 -22.71 -18.17
CA GLU A 604 28.27 -22.81 -17.32
C GLU A 604 28.00 -22.27 -15.91
N ILE A 605 27.38 -21.09 -15.81
CA ILE A 605 26.97 -20.48 -14.53
C ILE A 605 26.06 -21.42 -13.74
N LYS A 606 25.07 -22.06 -14.40
CA LYS A 606 24.18 -23.03 -13.76
C LYS A 606 24.92 -24.27 -13.22
N GLN A 607 26.08 -24.59 -13.78
CA GLN A 607 26.93 -25.70 -13.35
C GLN A 607 28.06 -25.28 -12.41
N GLY A 608 28.18 -23.99 -12.12
CA GLY A 608 29.23 -23.44 -11.25
C GLY A 608 30.61 -23.46 -11.90
N THR A 609 30.69 -23.46 -13.23
CA THR A 609 31.95 -23.37 -13.99
C THR A 609 32.25 -21.91 -14.37
N ASP A 610 33.45 -21.64 -14.88
CA ASP A 610 33.94 -20.28 -15.16
C ASP A 610 33.78 -19.96 -16.65
N PRO A 611 32.84 -19.07 -17.05
CA PRO A 611 32.56 -18.77 -18.44
C PRO A 611 33.68 -18.09 -19.23
N ALA A 612 34.75 -17.67 -18.55
CA ALA A 612 35.93 -17.11 -19.20
C ALA A 612 37.05 -18.16 -19.40
N ASN A 613 36.80 -19.41 -19.02
CA ASN A 613 37.80 -20.46 -19.02
C ASN A 613 37.26 -21.72 -19.72
N PRO A 614 37.73 -22.00 -20.95
CA PRO A 614 37.20 -23.10 -21.78
C PRO A 614 37.58 -24.48 -21.25
N LYS A 615 38.28 -24.57 -20.12
CA LYS A 615 38.62 -25.82 -19.42
C LYS A 615 37.82 -26.03 -18.15
N SER A 616 36.97 -25.07 -17.78
CA SER A 616 36.19 -25.13 -16.56
C SER A 616 34.99 -26.06 -16.69
N TYR A 617 34.43 -26.18 -17.91
CA TYR A 617 33.29 -27.01 -18.21
C TYR A 617 33.67 -28.47 -18.56
N PRO A 618 33.09 -29.49 -17.90
CA PRO A 618 33.37 -30.90 -18.22
C PRO A 618 32.85 -31.28 -19.62
N GLY A 619 33.73 -31.39 -20.61
CA GLY A 619 33.41 -31.84 -21.97
C GLY A 619 33.57 -30.79 -23.07
N SER A 620 34.19 -29.64 -22.79
CA SER A 620 34.63 -28.71 -23.82
C SER A 620 35.60 -29.40 -24.79
N ASN A 621 35.29 -29.37 -26.08
CA ASN A 621 36.10 -30.05 -27.09
C ASN A 621 37.22 -29.09 -27.56
N ASP A 622 38.49 -29.54 -27.49
CA ASP A 622 39.69 -28.90 -28.07
C ASP A 622 39.66 -28.87 -29.64
N GLN A 623 38.56 -28.44 -30.27
CA GLN A 623 38.48 -28.31 -31.73
C GLN A 623 38.46 -26.83 -32.14
N PRO A 624 39.50 -26.31 -32.81
CA PRO A 624 39.53 -24.92 -33.26
C PRO A 624 38.45 -24.69 -34.35
N VAL A 625 37.55 -23.75 -34.10
CA VAL A 625 36.56 -23.30 -35.08
C VAL A 625 37.29 -22.54 -36.20
N ILE A 626 37.31 -23.11 -37.42
CA ILE A 626 37.82 -22.45 -38.62
C ILE A 626 36.75 -21.44 -39.11
N PRO A 627 37.07 -20.16 -39.32
CA PRO A 627 36.09 -19.19 -39.80
C PRO A 627 35.73 -19.44 -41.27
N SER A 628 34.43 -19.51 -41.56
CA SER A 628 33.88 -19.63 -42.91
C SER A 628 34.01 -18.30 -43.67
N THR A 629 34.90 -18.25 -44.67
CA THR A 629 34.88 -17.21 -45.71
C THR A 629 34.10 -17.70 -46.93
N GLY A 630 33.04 -16.97 -47.30
CA GLY A 630 32.19 -17.33 -48.43
C GLY A 630 32.83 -17.18 -49.82
N LYS A 631 32.31 -17.95 -50.79
CA LYS A 631 32.08 -17.51 -52.18
C LYS A 631 31.24 -18.52 -52.98
N ASN A 632 30.34 -17.97 -53.78
CA ASN A 632 29.40 -18.59 -54.72
C ASN A 632 30.01 -19.64 -55.68
N ALA A 633 29.28 -20.72 -55.96
CA ALA A 633 28.80 -21.09 -57.32
C ALA A 633 28.00 -22.41 -57.31
N GLN A 634 26.83 -22.38 -57.95
CA GLN A 634 25.99 -23.50 -58.37
C GLN A 634 26.08 -23.60 -59.92
N PRO A 635 25.54 -24.61 -60.65
CA PRO A 635 25.44 -26.07 -60.49
C PRO A 635 26.13 -26.83 -61.64
N THR A 636 26.31 -28.16 -61.53
CA THR A 636 25.96 -29.11 -62.62
C THR A 636 25.82 -30.54 -62.09
N ASN A 637 24.66 -31.14 -62.34
CA ASN A 637 24.42 -32.60 -62.34
C ASN A 637 24.42 -33.04 -63.83
N PRO A 638 24.87 -34.26 -64.21
CA PRO A 638 23.91 -35.36 -64.29
C PRO A 638 24.46 -36.78 -63.97
N SER A 639 23.64 -37.54 -63.24
CA SER A 639 23.16 -38.92 -63.50
C SER A 639 24.15 -40.07 -63.76
N THR A 640 24.15 -41.12 -62.91
CA THR A 640 23.46 -42.41 -63.16
C THR A 640 23.84 -43.52 -62.15
N GLY A 641 22.81 -44.09 -61.49
CA GLY A 641 22.60 -45.55 -61.35
C GLY A 641 23.41 -46.39 -60.33
N LYS A 642 22.85 -46.65 -59.14
CA LYS A 642 22.15 -47.91 -58.79
C LYS A 642 21.66 -47.91 -57.34
N MET A 643 20.41 -48.34 -57.17
CA MET A 643 19.73 -48.57 -55.89
C MET A 643 19.97 -50.00 -55.40
N ASP A 644 20.06 -50.17 -54.08
CA ASP A 644 19.38 -51.24 -53.36
C ASP A 644 19.06 -50.81 -51.90
N GLN A 645 18.16 -51.55 -51.27
CA GLN A 645 17.03 -51.14 -50.42
C GLN A 645 17.23 -51.09 -48.88
N THR A 646 16.12 -50.68 -48.22
CA THR A 646 15.66 -50.76 -46.81
C THR A 646 15.79 -49.43 -46.02
N TYR A 647 14.76 -48.59 -45.77
CA TYR A 647 13.32 -48.71 -45.37
C TYR A 647 13.19 -49.33 -43.95
N ILE A 648 12.59 -48.73 -42.90
CA ILE A 648 11.85 -47.47 -42.67
C ILE A 648 11.62 -47.24 -41.13
N PRO A 649 10.78 -46.30 -40.60
CA PRO A 649 11.15 -45.37 -39.54
C PRO A 649 10.19 -45.39 -38.30
N ALA A 650 10.38 -44.40 -37.40
CA ALA A 650 9.42 -43.60 -36.60
C ALA A 650 8.19 -44.29 -35.95
N LEU A 651 7.81 -43.95 -34.70
CA LEU A 651 7.00 -42.76 -34.38
C LEU A 651 6.70 -42.70 -32.86
N VAL A 652 6.67 -41.47 -32.33
CA VAL A 652 5.65 -40.79 -31.49
C VAL A 652 4.75 -41.64 -30.56
N SER A 653 4.56 -41.18 -29.31
CA SER A 653 3.35 -41.45 -28.53
C SER A 653 2.97 -40.29 -27.59
N THR A 654 1.69 -39.93 -27.68
CA THR A 654 0.84 -39.10 -26.81
C THR A 654 0.09 -39.97 -25.80
N ASN A 655 -0.26 -39.47 -24.61
CA ASN A 655 -1.25 -40.04 -23.67
C ASN A 655 -2.39 -39.02 -23.44
N SER A 656 -3.67 -39.34 -23.23
CA SER A 656 -4.37 -40.24 -22.25
C SER A 656 -5.86 -40.45 -22.71
N PRO A 657 -6.85 -41.06 -21.97
CA PRO A 657 -6.89 -41.60 -20.57
C PRO A 657 -7.69 -42.93 -20.30
N ASN A 658 -7.60 -43.38 -19.03
CA ASN A 658 -8.54 -44.19 -18.20
C ASN A 658 -8.72 -45.73 -18.39
N GLN A 659 -8.39 -46.53 -17.36
CA GLN A 659 -9.33 -47.24 -16.45
C GLN A 659 -8.67 -48.31 -15.52
N LEU A 660 -9.11 -48.29 -14.25
CA LEU A 660 -9.39 -49.37 -13.27
C LEU A 660 -8.54 -50.67 -13.16
N ALA A 661 -8.04 -50.91 -11.94
CA ALA A 661 -8.48 -51.97 -10.98
C ALA A 661 -7.37 -52.82 -10.30
N SER A 662 -7.52 -52.89 -8.97
CA SER A 662 -7.29 -54.03 -8.07
C SER A 662 -5.89 -54.32 -7.46
N GLN A 663 -5.89 -54.15 -6.12
CA GLN A 663 -5.54 -55.13 -5.07
C GLN A 663 -4.09 -55.34 -4.59
N THR A 664 -4.00 -55.18 -3.26
CA THR A 664 -3.30 -55.96 -2.22
C THR A 664 -1.90 -55.59 -1.70
N LYS A 665 -1.93 -55.03 -0.46
CA LYS A 665 -1.28 -55.45 0.81
C LYS A 665 0.26 -55.53 0.96
N ASN A 666 0.73 -54.78 1.98
CA ASN A 666 1.78 -55.04 2.98
C ASN A 666 3.20 -55.40 2.47
N THR A 667 4.32 -54.91 3.00
CA THR A 667 4.74 -54.81 4.41
C THR A 667 6.06 -54.00 4.50
N LEU A 668 6.37 -53.45 5.67
CA LEU A 668 7.62 -52.78 6.04
C LEU A 668 8.87 -53.68 5.97
N THR A 669 10.06 -53.13 5.67
CA THR A 669 11.24 -53.04 6.58
C THR A 669 12.50 -52.42 5.93
N SER A 670 13.22 -51.67 6.76
CA SER A 670 14.61 -51.16 6.74
C SER A 670 15.62 -51.60 5.66
N ALA A 671 16.43 -50.65 5.17
CA ALA A 671 17.83 -50.39 5.61
C ALA A 671 18.63 -49.62 4.54
N LYS A 672 19.60 -48.84 5.05
CA LYS A 672 20.70 -48.09 4.41
C LYS A 672 21.19 -48.61 3.04
N ASP A 673 21.41 -47.69 2.10
CA ASP A 673 22.76 -47.35 1.61
C ASP A 673 22.73 -46.19 0.59
N ASP A 674 23.86 -45.50 0.54
CA ASP A 674 24.24 -44.39 -0.35
C ASP A 674 23.82 -44.58 -1.81
N THR A 675 23.33 -43.52 -2.46
CA THR A 675 23.52 -43.30 -3.89
C THR A 675 23.23 -41.85 -4.29
N GLN A 676 24.26 -41.23 -4.89
CA GLN A 676 24.24 -40.23 -5.96
C GLN A 676 22.94 -39.41 -6.13
N ILE A 677 23.03 -38.13 -5.77
CA ILE A 677 22.09 -37.09 -6.19
C ILE A 677 22.14 -36.99 -7.72
N LYS A 678 21.07 -37.42 -8.37
CA LYS A 678 20.76 -37.04 -9.75
C LYS A 678 20.28 -35.59 -9.75
N ALA A 679 21.01 -34.72 -10.41
CA ALA A 679 20.54 -33.40 -10.77
C ALA A 679 19.33 -33.53 -11.72
N ASN A 680 18.15 -33.18 -11.23
CA ASN A 680 16.98 -32.99 -12.10
C ASN A 680 17.05 -31.57 -12.66
N ASN A 681 17.44 -31.45 -13.93
CA ASN A 681 17.26 -30.23 -14.72
C ASN A 681 15.76 -30.00 -14.91
N HIS A 682 15.14 -29.20 -14.03
CA HIS A 682 13.83 -28.62 -14.27
C HIS A 682 14.02 -27.30 -15.01
N HIS A 683 13.57 -27.25 -16.27
CA HIS A 683 13.34 -25.98 -16.96
C HIS A 683 12.38 -25.13 -16.13
N LEU A 684 12.78 -23.89 -15.80
CA LEU A 684 11.89 -22.84 -15.31
C LEU A 684 10.90 -22.49 -16.43
N SER A 685 9.77 -23.18 -16.48
CA SER A 685 8.63 -22.77 -17.29
C SER A 685 7.68 -21.93 -16.43
N VAL A 686 7.85 -20.61 -16.46
CA VAL A 686 6.90 -19.67 -15.85
C VAL A 686 5.61 -19.69 -16.67
N THR A 687 4.53 -20.19 -16.09
CA THR A 687 3.20 -20.07 -16.70
C THR A 687 2.59 -18.76 -16.24
N VAL A 688 2.66 -17.73 -17.08
CA VAL A 688 1.87 -16.51 -16.87
C VAL A 688 0.41 -16.89 -16.99
N ALA A 689 -0.36 -16.69 -15.90
CA ALA A 689 -1.80 -16.86 -15.92
C ALA A 689 -2.39 -16.01 -17.05
N LYS A 690 -3.08 -16.68 -17.99
CA LYS A 690 -3.86 -16.02 -19.02
C LYS A 690 -4.88 -15.11 -18.33
N THR A 691 -4.98 -13.88 -18.81
CA THR A 691 -6.12 -12.97 -18.61
C THR A 691 -7.43 -13.76 -18.54
N PHE A 692 -8.11 -13.68 -17.39
CA PHE A 692 -9.46 -14.19 -17.23
C PHE A 692 -10.41 -13.40 -18.14
N THR A 693 -10.84 -14.02 -19.24
CA THR A 693 -12.12 -13.68 -19.87
C THR A 693 -13.22 -14.42 -19.12
N ALA A 694 -14.18 -13.67 -18.56
CA ALA A 694 -15.32 -14.20 -17.81
C ALA A 694 -16.12 -15.21 -18.67
N GLY A 695 -15.97 -16.49 -18.38
CA GLY A 695 -16.78 -17.57 -18.92
C GLY A 695 -18.00 -17.78 -18.02
N SER A 696 -19.19 -17.56 -18.57
CA SER A 696 -20.46 -17.87 -17.94
C SER A 696 -20.54 -19.36 -17.59
N ALA A 697 -20.55 -19.69 -16.30
CA ALA A 697 -21.05 -20.95 -15.80
C ALA A 697 -22.06 -20.67 -14.69
N THR A 698 -23.23 -21.26 -14.88
CA THR A 698 -24.49 -21.14 -14.16
C THR A 698 -24.39 -21.45 -12.67
N LEU A 699 -24.96 -20.57 -11.83
CA LEU A 699 -25.27 -20.81 -10.42
C LEU A 699 -26.41 -21.85 -10.28
N PRO A 700 -26.46 -22.64 -9.19
CA PRO A 700 -27.61 -23.48 -8.88
C PRO A 700 -28.84 -22.61 -8.50
N GLU A 701 -29.99 -23.05 -9.00
CA GLU A 701 -31.30 -22.43 -8.81
C GLU A 701 -31.71 -22.37 -7.33
N THR A 702 -31.98 -21.17 -6.84
CA THR A 702 -33.04 -20.94 -5.85
C THR A 702 -33.77 -19.64 -6.22
N GLY A 703 -34.69 -19.74 -7.18
CA GLY A 703 -35.61 -18.67 -7.54
C GLY A 703 -37.05 -19.15 -7.35
N THR A 704 -37.78 -18.52 -6.44
CA THR A 704 -39.24 -18.44 -6.52
C THR A 704 -39.63 -17.51 -7.67
N SER A 705 -40.66 -17.90 -8.39
CA SER A 705 -41.21 -17.38 -9.65
C SER A 705 -41.65 -15.91 -9.64
N ASP A 706 -41.35 -15.16 -10.72
CA ASP A 706 -42.33 -14.40 -11.50
C ASP A 706 -41.77 -13.85 -12.84
N SER A 707 -42.69 -13.53 -13.76
CA SER A 707 -42.67 -13.66 -15.24
C SER A 707 -41.87 -12.60 -16.08
N PRO A 708 -41.38 -12.93 -17.30
CA PRO A 708 -40.53 -12.08 -18.13
C PRO A 708 -41.31 -11.33 -19.23
N ALA A 709 -41.32 -9.99 -19.19
CA ALA A 709 -41.84 -9.16 -20.29
C ALA A 709 -40.96 -7.95 -20.67
N ILE A 710 -39.74 -7.82 -20.13
CA ILE A 710 -38.94 -6.58 -20.27
C ILE A 710 -37.66 -6.75 -21.13
N TYR A 711 -37.25 -7.97 -21.49
CA TYR A 711 -35.95 -8.17 -22.16
C TYR A 711 -35.96 -8.06 -23.71
N MET A 712 -37.04 -7.62 -24.33
CA MET A 712 -37.12 -7.50 -25.80
C MET A 712 -37.01 -6.06 -26.35
N LEU A 713 -36.48 -5.10 -25.57
CA LEU A 713 -36.31 -3.71 -26.03
C LEU A 713 -34.85 -3.19 -26.03
N ALA A 714 -33.90 -3.93 -25.46
CA ALA A 714 -32.51 -3.48 -25.36
C ALA A 714 -31.58 -3.96 -26.49
N LEU A 715 -32.05 -4.84 -27.39
CA LEU A 715 -31.21 -5.40 -28.46
C LEU A 715 -31.31 -4.66 -29.81
N LEU A 716 -32.12 -3.60 -29.91
CA LEU A 716 -32.36 -2.86 -31.16
C LEU A 716 -31.67 -1.49 -31.26
N THR A 717 -31.04 -1.00 -30.20
CA THR A 717 -30.42 0.36 -30.19
C THR A 717 -28.92 0.37 -30.49
N SER A 718 -28.24 -0.79 -30.51
CA SER A 718 -26.79 -0.89 -30.70
C SER A 718 -26.33 -1.00 -32.16
N ILE A 719 -27.24 -1.10 -33.13
CA ILE A 719 -26.89 -1.23 -34.57
C ILE A 719 -27.02 0.10 -35.35
N LEU A 720 -27.60 1.15 -34.77
CA LEU A 720 -27.83 2.43 -35.46
C LEU A 720 -26.82 3.55 -35.14
N ALA A 721 -25.91 3.37 -34.18
CA ALA A 721 -24.93 4.38 -33.80
C ALA A 721 -23.64 4.39 -34.66
N PHE A 722 -23.42 3.38 -35.51
CA PHE A 722 -22.15 3.22 -36.26
C PHE A 722 -22.12 3.91 -37.65
N PHE A 723 -23.20 4.56 -38.10
CA PHE A 723 -23.27 5.21 -39.42
C PHE A 723 -23.52 6.73 -39.42
N GLY A 724 -23.42 7.40 -38.26
CA GLY A 724 -23.90 8.79 -38.09
C GLY A 724 -22.88 9.94 -38.08
N LEU A 725 -21.57 9.70 -38.13
CA LEU A 725 -20.55 10.76 -37.90
C LEU A 725 -19.57 10.89 -39.06
N LYS A 726 -20.08 11.35 -40.22
CA LYS A 726 -19.24 11.91 -41.28
C LYS A 726 -20.04 12.84 -42.21
N LYS A 727 -20.48 14.00 -41.69
CA LYS A 727 -20.78 15.24 -42.46
C LYS A 727 -21.41 16.30 -41.56
N LYS A 728 -20.63 17.35 -41.26
CA LYS A 728 -21.00 18.78 -41.28
C LYS A 728 -20.20 19.53 -40.22
N GLU A 729 -19.18 20.25 -40.66
CA GLU A 729 -18.94 21.63 -40.23
C GLU A 729 -18.10 22.31 -41.31
N GLU A 730 -18.80 22.77 -42.35
CA GLU A 730 -18.41 23.93 -43.14
C GLU A 730 -19.61 24.89 -43.14
N SER A 731 -19.30 26.18 -43.00
CA SER A 731 -20.14 27.36 -43.22
C SER A 731 -20.86 27.98 -42.00
N LYS A 732 -20.30 29.15 -41.64
CA LYS A 732 -20.86 30.37 -41.05
C LYS A 732 -21.00 30.49 -39.53
#